data_AF-A0A3E1BT66-F1
#
_entry.id   AF-A0A3E1BT66-F1
#
_cell.length_a   1.000
_cell.length_b   1.000
_cell.length_c   1.000
_cell.angle_alpha   90.00
_cell.angle_beta   90.00
_cell.angle_gamma   90.00
#
_symmetry.space_group_name_H-M   'P 1'
#
loop_
_entity.id
_entity.type
_entity.pdbx_description
1 polymer ?
#
loop_
_entity_poly.entity_id
_entity_poly.type
_entity_poly.pdbx_seq_one_letter_code
_entity_poly.pdbx_strand_id
1 'polypeptide(L)'
;MKIFAVSIENFRGIRAAEIKLPTHGVLIGDNNTGKSSVLEAIDLVLGPDRLSRRPPVDEHDFYLGQYLSGRPSEEETESAHTEAPKIIVEVTITDLSLEQRARFGGSIEWLDVKTGAFYEGPRPEGVDEQHVAAALRVTFVGEYDSEEDDFTGNTFYSRSLLEETTPTPFTKRDKQHCGFLYLRGVRTGSRALSLEHGSLLDIILRLKEIRPQMWEETISTLAAIDVASKPELGITGILESVNESLKKYVPREWGVEPHLKVSNLTREHLRKIVTAFIATGDGAHAAPYYRQGAGTINMLVLALLSQIAADKQNVIFAMEEVETAIPPYAQKRIVHELRKLSAQSILTSHSPYVLEEFALEETVILSRNRSSELTQSMIELPVSVKHKRYRQEFRTKFCEGLLSRRVVIAEGATEATLLPAVARRLSELNGATYSSVEALGICVIDAGSETQIADVASLYKSLGKRTFAICDLQTPAAEATIRGTVEELFMHAEKGIEDLVLKNTTQSALEKFAGVIDWPQHILQQYPAPATQAHDALREYFRWSKGTWGIADFLTQCDEADVPQFLRDTCIRLKELCDPPVAAAPPPPPAVASPPPPPAAPPPAPGGPPQHPPTPQAPPPPPRPQPPVPPPPRPPQTPVLPPIPGGPPPRPPAPQPPPPPPRPQPPVPAPPPRPPQTPVLPPIPGGPPPRPPAPQPPPPPPPRPPQTPVLPPIPASPPPAQQPPVPPPPPPPPTTGGIPGSGAALASRVTFLDDGAEEW
;
A
#
# COMPACT_ATOMS: atom_id res chain seq x y z
N MET A 1 -9.29 14.63 -18.35
CA MET A 1 -10.40 14.02 -17.59
C MET A 1 -9.90 13.54 -16.25
N LYS A 2 -10.65 13.75 -15.17
CA LYS A 2 -10.28 13.37 -13.79
C LYS A 2 -11.52 12.98 -13.00
N ILE A 3 -11.39 12.10 -12.02
CA ILE A 3 -12.38 11.83 -10.98
C ILE A 3 -12.31 12.97 -9.97
N PHE A 4 -13.40 13.69 -9.80
CA PHE A 4 -13.55 14.76 -8.82
C PHE A 4 -14.02 14.22 -7.47
N ALA A 5 -15.01 13.33 -7.47
CA ALA A 5 -15.57 12.75 -6.27
C ALA A 5 -16.08 11.32 -6.49
N VAL A 6 -16.14 10.56 -5.41
CA VAL A 6 -16.77 9.25 -5.33
C VAL A 6 -17.71 9.19 -4.13
N SER A 7 -18.95 8.75 -4.37
CA SER A 7 -19.92 8.39 -3.35
C SER A 7 -20.09 6.87 -3.32
N ILE A 8 -20.13 6.28 -2.13
CA ILE A 8 -20.21 4.82 -1.93
C ILE A 8 -21.27 4.54 -0.90
N GLU A 9 -22.21 3.64 -1.21
CA GLU A 9 -23.21 3.14 -0.30
C GLU A 9 -23.23 1.60 -0.30
N ASN A 10 -23.34 1.03 0.91
CA ASN A 10 -23.47 -0.40 1.19
C ASN A 10 -22.41 -1.31 0.54
N PHE A 11 -21.17 -0.85 0.38
CA PHE A 11 -20.08 -1.63 -0.23
C PHE A 11 -19.08 -2.14 0.81
N ARG A 12 -19.06 -3.46 1.02
CA ARG A 12 -18.13 -4.20 1.91
C ARG A 12 -18.10 -3.70 3.35
N GLY A 13 -17.05 -2.96 3.71
CA GLY A 13 -16.88 -2.37 5.02
C GLY A 13 -17.35 -0.93 5.11
N ILE A 14 -17.91 -0.37 4.03
CA ILE A 14 -18.32 1.02 3.90
C ILE A 14 -19.85 1.04 3.81
N ARG A 15 -20.50 1.63 4.81
CA ARG A 15 -21.95 1.87 4.77
C ARG A 15 -22.27 3.07 3.89
N ALA A 16 -21.56 4.17 4.11
CA ALA A 16 -21.66 5.40 3.34
C ALA A 16 -20.29 6.10 3.27
N ALA A 17 -19.98 6.75 2.15
CA ALA A 17 -18.78 7.57 1.99
C ALA A 17 -19.01 8.65 0.93
N GLU A 18 -18.44 9.82 1.15
CA GLU A 18 -18.30 10.88 0.13
C GLU A 18 -16.86 11.38 0.17
N ILE A 19 -16.12 11.16 -0.93
CA ILE A 19 -14.66 11.40 -0.97
C ILE A 19 -14.35 12.26 -2.19
N LYS A 20 -13.71 13.41 -1.96
CA LYS A 20 -13.18 14.29 -3.00
C LYS A 20 -11.73 13.92 -3.31
N LEU A 21 -11.41 13.78 -4.58
CA LEU A 21 -10.11 13.29 -5.05
C LEU A 21 -9.31 14.42 -5.73
N PRO A 22 -8.05 14.65 -5.32
CA PRO A 22 -7.18 15.62 -5.99
C PRO A 22 -6.71 15.11 -7.35
N THR A 23 -6.04 15.99 -8.12
CA THR A 23 -5.45 15.62 -9.42
C THR A 23 -4.37 14.54 -9.26
N HIS A 24 -3.50 14.66 -8.26
CA HIS A 24 -2.64 13.56 -7.84
C HIS A 24 -2.87 13.38 -6.35
N GLY A 25 -3.23 12.18 -5.93
CA GLY A 25 -3.63 11.91 -4.56
C GLY A 25 -3.02 10.63 -4.01
N VAL A 26 -2.72 10.65 -2.72
CA VAL A 26 -2.43 9.45 -1.94
C VAL A 26 -3.48 9.27 -0.84
N LEU A 27 -4.16 8.13 -0.86
CA LEU A 27 -5.11 7.72 0.17
C LEU A 27 -4.35 7.00 1.29
N ILE A 28 -4.45 7.53 2.49
CA ILE A 28 -3.84 6.97 3.69
C ILE A 28 -4.88 6.75 4.79
N GLY A 29 -4.54 5.94 5.77
CA GLY A 29 -5.45 5.52 6.82
C GLY A 29 -5.09 4.13 7.31
N ASP A 30 -5.68 3.72 8.44
CA ASP A 30 -5.34 2.45 9.06
C ASP A 30 -5.64 1.24 8.16
N ASN A 31 -5.12 0.08 8.59
CA ASN A 31 -5.49 -1.20 8.00
C ASN A 31 -6.98 -1.43 8.16
N ASN A 32 -7.60 -1.95 7.11
CA ASN A 32 -9.04 -2.23 7.05
C ASN A 32 -9.97 -1.00 7.14
N THR A 33 -9.47 0.22 6.97
CA THR A 33 -10.31 1.44 6.94
C THR A 33 -11.16 1.56 5.68
N GLY A 34 -10.72 0.95 4.56
CA GLY A 34 -11.46 0.99 3.29
C GLY A 34 -10.69 1.56 2.09
N LYS A 35 -9.40 1.88 2.22
CA LYS A 35 -8.56 2.43 1.12
C LYS A 35 -8.67 1.64 -0.19
N SER A 36 -8.47 0.33 -0.13
CA SER A 36 -8.62 -0.57 -1.28
C SER A 36 -10.07 -0.65 -1.74
N SER A 37 -11.03 -0.70 -0.82
CA SER A 37 -12.46 -0.70 -1.16
C SER A 37 -12.88 0.55 -1.94
N VAL A 38 -12.30 1.72 -1.68
CA VAL A 38 -12.56 2.93 -2.48
C VAL A 38 -12.08 2.76 -3.91
N LEU A 39 -10.86 2.27 -4.13
CA LEU A 39 -10.36 2.04 -5.50
C LEU A 39 -11.13 0.93 -6.21
N GLU A 40 -11.54 -0.11 -5.49
CA GLU A 40 -12.39 -1.17 -6.03
C GLU A 40 -13.80 -0.67 -6.35
N ALA A 41 -14.36 0.25 -5.57
CA ALA A 41 -15.66 0.86 -5.88
C ALA A 41 -15.57 1.68 -7.18
N ILE A 42 -14.51 2.47 -7.35
CA ILE A 42 -14.26 3.21 -8.60
C ILE A 42 -14.10 2.24 -9.79
N ASP A 43 -13.44 1.10 -9.60
CA ASP A 43 -13.27 0.07 -10.62
C ASP A 43 -14.59 -0.63 -11.00
N LEU A 44 -15.59 -0.72 -10.10
CA LEU A 44 -16.95 -1.16 -10.49
C LEU A 44 -17.58 -0.22 -11.52
N VAL A 45 -17.41 1.08 -11.30
CA VAL A 45 -18.01 2.12 -12.16
C VAL A 45 -17.23 2.27 -13.46
N LEU A 46 -15.92 2.47 -13.40
CA LEU A 46 -15.10 2.85 -14.56
C LEU A 46 -14.25 1.72 -15.16
N GLY A 47 -14.12 0.58 -14.48
CA GLY A 47 -13.34 -0.56 -14.94
C GLY A 47 -14.00 -1.28 -16.13
N PRO A 48 -13.39 -1.30 -17.33
CA PRO A 48 -14.02 -1.89 -18.52
C PRO A 48 -14.07 -3.42 -18.51
N ASP A 49 -13.19 -4.07 -17.74
CA ASP A 49 -13.09 -5.53 -17.68
C ASP A 49 -13.83 -6.14 -16.48
N ARG A 50 -14.27 -5.34 -15.50
CA ARG A 50 -15.06 -5.85 -14.37
C ARG A 50 -16.43 -6.38 -14.79
N LEU A 51 -17.02 -5.80 -15.83
CA LEU A 51 -18.26 -6.28 -16.48
C LEU A 51 -18.13 -7.66 -17.12
N SER A 52 -16.92 -8.20 -17.29
CA SER A 52 -16.72 -9.55 -17.83
C SER A 52 -16.74 -10.64 -16.75
N ARG A 53 -16.70 -10.28 -15.46
CA ARG A 53 -16.93 -11.20 -14.35
C ARG A 53 -18.43 -11.46 -14.23
N ARG A 54 -18.83 -12.72 -14.09
CA ARG A 54 -20.21 -13.14 -13.80
C ARG A 54 -20.22 -14.03 -12.56
N PRO A 55 -20.93 -13.65 -11.48
CA PRO A 55 -21.58 -12.35 -11.28
C PRO A 55 -20.57 -11.19 -11.08
N PRO A 56 -20.97 -9.92 -11.31
CA PRO A 56 -20.09 -8.75 -11.17
C PRO A 56 -19.75 -8.40 -9.71
N VAL A 57 -20.66 -8.72 -8.80
CA VAL A 57 -20.54 -8.63 -7.34
C VAL A 57 -20.99 -9.94 -6.71
N ASP A 58 -20.63 -10.17 -5.46
CA ASP A 58 -21.05 -11.34 -4.67
C ASP A 58 -21.51 -10.90 -3.27
N GLU A 59 -21.95 -11.85 -2.44
CA GLU A 59 -22.44 -11.61 -1.08
C GLU A 59 -21.47 -10.76 -0.27
N HIS A 60 -20.17 -10.96 -0.43
CA HIS A 60 -19.14 -10.30 0.35
C HIS A 60 -18.88 -8.86 -0.08
N ASP A 61 -19.37 -8.47 -1.26
CA ASP A 61 -19.30 -7.09 -1.73
C ASP A 61 -20.37 -6.19 -1.08
N PHE A 62 -21.43 -6.76 -0.50
CA PHE A 62 -22.45 -6.00 0.25
C PHE A 62 -21.96 -5.63 1.65
N TYR A 63 -22.51 -4.53 2.20
CA TYR A 63 -22.12 -4.06 3.53
C TYR A 63 -22.37 -5.12 4.60
N LEU A 64 -21.29 -5.57 5.25
CA LEU A 64 -21.30 -6.69 6.21
C LEU A 64 -21.95 -7.98 5.67
N GLY A 65 -21.96 -8.18 4.36
CA GLY A 65 -22.62 -9.32 3.72
C GLY A 65 -24.14 -9.28 3.76
N GLN A 66 -24.74 -8.11 4.02
CA GLN A 66 -26.18 -7.93 4.09
C GLN A 66 -26.71 -7.56 2.71
N TYR A 67 -27.25 -8.54 1.99
CA TYR A 67 -27.87 -8.38 0.66
C TYR A 67 -29.36 -8.73 0.64
N LEU A 68 -29.86 -9.38 1.71
CA LEU A 68 -31.27 -9.71 1.89
C LEU A 68 -31.98 -8.59 2.64
N SER A 69 -33.25 -8.36 2.32
CA SER A 69 -34.15 -7.55 3.13
C SER A 69 -34.24 -8.13 4.56
N GLY A 70 -34.22 -7.26 5.57
CA GLY A 70 -34.22 -7.68 6.98
C GLY A 70 -35.39 -8.61 7.28
N ARG A 71 -35.14 -9.69 8.04
CA ARG A 71 -36.25 -10.47 8.61
C ARG A 71 -37.04 -9.55 9.56
N PRO A 72 -38.38 -9.50 9.49
CA PRO A 72 -39.15 -8.80 10.49
C PRO A 72 -38.81 -9.41 11.86
N SER A 73 -38.36 -8.57 12.80
CA SER A 73 -38.30 -8.95 14.21
C SER A 73 -39.73 -9.22 14.68
N GLU A 74 -39.94 -10.22 15.55
CA GLU A 74 -41.27 -10.63 16.04
C GLU A 74 -42.04 -9.52 16.82
N GLU A 75 -41.47 -8.32 16.96
CA GLU A 75 -42.04 -7.18 17.68
C GLU A 75 -42.31 -5.93 16.82
N GLU A 76 -42.03 -5.94 15.52
CA GLU A 76 -42.29 -4.79 14.65
C GLU A 76 -43.51 -4.99 13.75
N THR A 77 -44.55 -4.19 14.03
CA THR A 77 -45.81 -4.02 13.29
C THR A 77 -45.64 -3.95 11.76
N GLU A 78 -46.62 -4.53 11.05
CA GLU A 78 -46.75 -4.76 9.59
C GLU A 78 -46.61 -3.55 8.63
N SER A 79 -45.63 -2.65 8.77
CA SER A 79 -45.58 -1.44 7.94
C SER A 79 -44.20 -0.96 7.47
N ALA A 80 -43.28 -1.87 7.18
CA ALA A 80 -42.13 -1.56 6.33
C ALA A 80 -41.59 -2.84 5.65
N HIS A 81 -42.06 -3.13 4.43
CA HIS A 81 -41.24 -3.95 3.52
C HIS A 81 -39.96 -3.15 3.27
N THR A 82 -38.90 -3.47 4.01
CA THR A 82 -37.59 -2.85 3.79
C THR A 82 -37.04 -3.46 2.51
N GLU A 83 -36.92 -2.66 1.44
CA GLU A 83 -36.34 -3.09 0.17
C GLU A 83 -34.95 -3.69 0.41
N ALA A 84 -34.56 -4.71 -0.36
CA ALA A 84 -33.26 -5.34 -0.21
C ALA A 84 -32.15 -4.29 -0.43
N PRO A 85 -31.10 -4.28 0.42
CA PRO A 85 -30.05 -3.28 0.31
C PRO A 85 -29.32 -3.40 -1.03
N LYS A 86 -29.08 -2.27 -1.68
CA LYS A 86 -28.32 -2.18 -2.94
C LYS A 86 -26.96 -1.56 -2.70
N ILE A 87 -25.96 -2.03 -3.45
CA ILE A 87 -24.66 -1.37 -3.57
C ILE A 87 -24.83 -0.20 -4.55
N ILE A 88 -24.54 1.02 -4.11
CA ILE A 88 -24.58 2.20 -4.98
C ILE A 88 -23.22 2.85 -4.95
N VAL A 89 -22.59 3.00 -6.11
CA VAL A 89 -21.32 3.72 -6.24
C VAL A 89 -21.46 4.76 -7.34
N GLU A 90 -21.40 6.03 -6.98
CA GLU A 90 -21.43 7.14 -7.93
C GLU A 90 -20.04 7.76 -8.07
N VAL A 91 -19.59 7.98 -9.30
CA VAL A 91 -18.33 8.66 -9.61
C VAL A 91 -18.64 9.92 -10.41
N THR A 92 -18.16 11.05 -9.92
CA THR A 92 -18.22 12.34 -10.62
C THR A 92 -16.89 12.60 -11.33
N ILE A 93 -16.97 12.87 -12.63
CA ILE A 93 -15.82 13.05 -13.51
C ILE A 93 -15.83 14.46 -14.10
N THR A 94 -14.69 15.15 -14.09
CA THR A 94 -14.49 16.50 -14.64
C THR A 94 -13.34 16.51 -15.66
N ASP A 95 -12.98 17.69 -16.18
CA ASP A 95 -11.90 17.90 -17.16
C ASP A 95 -12.09 17.06 -18.45
N LEU A 96 -13.35 16.91 -18.91
CA LEU A 96 -13.70 16.16 -20.13
C LEU A 96 -13.10 16.80 -21.38
N SER A 97 -12.46 16.00 -22.24
CA SER A 97 -11.94 16.43 -23.55
C SER A 97 -13.06 16.82 -24.52
N LEU A 98 -12.74 17.50 -25.62
CA LEU A 98 -13.74 17.86 -26.64
C LEU A 98 -14.45 16.64 -27.22
N GLU A 99 -13.70 15.57 -27.51
CA GLU A 99 -14.25 14.31 -28.02
C GLU A 99 -15.20 13.65 -26.99
N GLN A 100 -14.79 13.64 -25.71
CA GLN A 100 -15.61 13.09 -24.62
C GLN A 100 -16.88 13.92 -24.42
N ARG A 101 -16.78 15.25 -24.49
CA ARG A 101 -17.93 16.15 -24.41
C ARG A 101 -18.93 15.89 -25.54
N ALA A 102 -18.43 15.70 -26.76
CA ALA A 102 -19.27 15.37 -27.91
C ALA A 102 -19.94 13.99 -27.75
N ARG A 103 -19.23 13.01 -27.18
CA ARG A 103 -19.75 11.66 -26.95
C ARG A 103 -20.81 11.60 -25.85
N PHE A 104 -20.53 12.21 -24.69
CA PHE A 104 -21.40 12.13 -23.52
C PHE A 104 -22.53 13.16 -23.54
N GLY A 105 -22.37 14.24 -24.31
CA GLY A 105 -23.44 15.14 -24.75
C GLY A 105 -24.44 15.51 -23.66
N GLY A 106 -25.67 15.03 -23.79
CA GLY A 106 -26.82 15.36 -22.92
C GLY A 106 -26.72 14.83 -21.48
N SER A 107 -25.79 13.92 -21.19
CA SER A 107 -25.54 13.43 -19.83
C SER A 107 -24.53 14.29 -19.06
N ILE A 108 -24.02 15.38 -19.67
CA ILE A 108 -23.12 16.32 -19.01
C ILE A 108 -23.94 17.28 -18.14
N GLU A 109 -23.44 17.47 -16.93
CA GLU A 109 -24.00 18.35 -15.91
C GLU A 109 -22.98 19.43 -15.56
N TRP A 110 -23.40 20.48 -14.86
CA TRP A 110 -22.52 21.59 -14.49
C TRP A 110 -22.28 21.61 -13.00
N LEU A 111 -21.01 21.54 -12.61
CA LEU A 111 -20.56 21.36 -11.24
C LEU A 111 -19.85 22.63 -10.75
N ASP A 112 -20.21 23.08 -9.55
CA ASP A 112 -19.38 23.98 -8.76
C ASP A 112 -18.21 23.19 -8.15
N VAL A 113 -16.99 23.41 -8.64
CA VAL A 113 -15.81 22.69 -8.12
C VAL A 113 -15.44 23.08 -6.68
N LYS A 114 -15.92 24.22 -6.15
CA LYS A 114 -15.69 24.60 -4.75
C LYS A 114 -16.65 23.88 -3.82
N THR A 115 -17.95 24.00 -4.08
CA THR A 115 -18.97 23.43 -3.19
C THR A 115 -19.17 21.93 -3.45
N GLY A 116 -19.00 21.49 -4.70
CA GLY A 116 -19.36 20.16 -5.17
C GLY A 116 -20.84 20.06 -5.59
N ALA A 117 -21.56 21.18 -5.63
CA ALA A 117 -22.97 21.21 -5.99
C ALA A 117 -23.18 21.24 -7.51
N PHE A 118 -24.22 20.55 -7.97
CA PHE A 118 -24.62 20.57 -9.38
C PHE A 118 -25.66 21.66 -9.64
N TYR A 119 -25.54 22.30 -10.81
CA TYR A 119 -26.45 23.32 -11.30
C TYR A 119 -27.38 22.77 -12.37
N GLU A 120 -28.60 23.32 -12.43
CA GLU A 120 -29.57 23.01 -13.49
C GLU A 120 -29.20 23.63 -14.85
N GLY A 121 -28.28 24.60 -14.89
CA GLY A 121 -27.90 25.32 -16.11
C GLY A 121 -26.39 25.62 -16.23
N PRO A 122 -25.89 25.91 -17.46
CA PRO A 122 -24.48 26.11 -17.76
C PRO A 122 -23.86 27.40 -17.19
N ARG A 123 -24.70 28.40 -16.86
CA ARG A 123 -24.29 29.71 -16.33
C ARG A 123 -25.24 30.16 -15.23
N PRO A 124 -25.11 29.63 -14.01
CA PRO A 124 -25.90 30.10 -12.88
C PRO A 124 -25.57 31.57 -12.56
N GLU A 125 -26.60 32.38 -12.32
CA GLU A 125 -26.42 33.81 -11.99
C GLU A 125 -25.65 33.98 -10.67
N GLY A 126 -24.64 34.86 -10.66
CA GLY A 126 -23.88 35.21 -9.44
C GLY A 126 -22.72 34.27 -9.08
N VAL A 127 -22.40 33.28 -9.92
CA VAL A 127 -21.27 32.36 -9.73
C VAL A 127 -20.11 32.73 -10.67
N ASP A 128 -18.87 32.68 -10.16
CA ASP A 128 -17.67 32.87 -10.97
C ASP A 128 -17.53 31.72 -11.98
N GLU A 129 -17.49 32.04 -13.28
CA GLU A 129 -17.32 31.05 -14.35
C GLU A 129 -16.06 30.18 -14.16
N GLN A 130 -15.05 30.68 -13.41
CA GLN A 130 -13.84 29.93 -13.08
C GLN A 130 -14.09 28.69 -12.19
N HIS A 131 -15.24 28.61 -11.52
CA HIS A 131 -15.59 27.50 -10.64
C HIS A 131 -16.69 26.60 -11.20
N VAL A 132 -17.16 26.85 -12.42
CA VAL A 132 -18.15 26.02 -13.08
C VAL A 132 -17.45 25.08 -14.05
N ALA A 133 -17.52 23.78 -13.79
CA ALA A 133 -16.91 22.74 -14.62
C ALA A 133 -17.98 21.84 -15.25
N ALA A 134 -17.78 21.45 -16.49
CA ALA A 134 -18.56 20.37 -17.11
C ALA A 134 -18.19 19.04 -16.45
N ALA A 135 -19.19 18.36 -15.91
CA ALA A 135 -19.04 17.12 -15.17
C ALA A 135 -19.93 16.00 -15.74
N LEU A 136 -19.47 14.77 -15.58
CA LEU A 136 -20.22 13.56 -15.91
C LEU A 136 -20.37 12.73 -14.64
N ARG A 137 -21.61 12.42 -14.27
CA ARG A 137 -21.90 11.47 -13.18
C ARG A 137 -22.28 10.10 -13.72
N VAL A 138 -21.65 9.08 -13.15
CA VAL A 138 -21.86 7.68 -13.52
C VAL A 138 -22.07 6.87 -12.26
N THR A 139 -23.14 6.08 -12.21
CA THR A 139 -23.52 5.29 -11.04
C THR A 139 -23.54 3.81 -11.36
N PHE A 140 -22.86 3.01 -10.55
CA PHE A 140 -23.00 1.55 -10.51
C PHE A 140 -24.05 1.17 -9.46
N VAL A 141 -24.94 0.25 -9.83
CA VAL A 141 -25.93 -0.36 -8.96
C VAL A 141 -25.72 -1.86 -8.97
N GLY A 142 -25.43 -2.43 -7.80
CA GLY A 142 -25.35 -3.87 -7.57
C GLY A 142 -26.47 -4.33 -6.65
N GLU A 143 -27.18 -5.37 -7.02
CA GLU A 143 -28.32 -5.88 -6.27
C GLU A 143 -28.42 -7.41 -6.36
N TYR A 144 -29.08 -7.99 -5.38
CA TYR A 144 -29.42 -9.40 -5.38
C TYR A 144 -30.79 -9.58 -6.03
N ASP A 145 -30.86 -10.38 -7.08
CA ASP A 145 -32.12 -10.73 -7.73
C ASP A 145 -32.69 -12.01 -7.10
N SER A 146 -33.78 -11.86 -6.35
CA SER A 146 -34.43 -12.99 -5.67
C SER A 146 -35.18 -13.95 -6.60
N GLU A 147 -35.53 -13.52 -7.82
CA GLU A 147 -36.23 -14.36 -8.79
C GLU A 147 -35.25 -15.30 -9.52
N GLU A 148 -34.09 -14.77 -9.89
CA GLU A 148 -33.02 -15.52 -10.59
C GLU A 148 -32.03 -16.18 -9.62
N ASP A 149 -32.10 -15.88 -8.32
CA ASP A 149 -31.17 -16.37 -7.27
C ASP A 149 -29.69 -16.07 -7.60
N ASP A 150 -29.44 -14.87 -8.16
CA ASP A 150 -28.11 -14.44 -8.61
C ASP A 150 -27.89 -12.94 -8.38
N PHE A 151 -26.65 -12.50 -8.47
CA PHE A 151 -26.27 -11.10 -8.30
C PHE A 151 -26.17 -10.37 -9.63
N THR A 152 -26.81 -9.21 -9.71
CA THR A 152 -26.71 -8.33 -10.87
C THR A 152 -25.91 -7.07 -10.53
N GLY A 153 -25.35 -6.45 -11.57
CA GLY A 153 -24.51 -5.26 -11.39
C GLY A 153 -24.35 -4.52 -12.70
N ASN A 154 -24.93 -3.32 -12.77
CA ASN A 154 -24.95 -2.52 -13.99
C ASN A 154 -24.50 -1.08 -13.69
N THR A 155 -24.02 -0.40 -14.72
CA THR A 155 -23.57 1.01 -14.63
C THR A 155 -24.42 1.86 -15.55
N PHE A 156 -24.81 3.04 -15.08
CA PHE A 156 -25.72 3.96 -15.78
C PHE A 156 -25.20 5.40 -15.72
N TYR A 157 -25.66 6.23 -16.65
CA TYR A 157 -25.52 7.68 -16.49
C TYR A 157 -26.41 8.12 -15.33
N SER A 158 -25.87 8.79 -14.30
CA SER A 158 -26.62 9.05 -13.06
C SER A 158 -27.88 9.87 -13.31
N ARG A 159 -27.82 10.84 -14.22
CA ARG A 159 -28.98 11.62 -14.67
C ARG A 159 -30.14 10.76 -15.17
N SER A 160 -29.84 9.72 -15.95
CA SER A 160 -30.86 8.83 -16.52
C SER A 160 -31.58 7.99 -15.45
N LEU A 161 -30.93 7.69 -14.32
CA LEU A 161 -31.57 6.99 -13.20
C LEU A 161 -32.66 7.85 -12.53
N LEU A 162 -32.56 9.18 -12.64
CA LEU A 162 -33.49 10.13 -12.02
C LEU A 162 -34.59 10.58 -12.98
N GLU A 163 -34.26 10.76 -14.26
CA GLU A 163 -35.14 11.41 -15.25
C GLU A 163 -35.86 10.42 -16.18
N GLU A 164 -35.32 9.20 -16.37
CA GLU A 164 -35.83 8.24 -17.36
C GLU A 164 -36.48 7.03 -16.68
N THR A 165 -37.55 6.50 -17.28
CA THR A 165 -38.19 5.26 -16.82
C THR A 165 -37.35 4.02 -17.09
N THR A 166 -36.46 4.08 -18.08
CA THR A 166 -35.50 3.03 -18.40
C THR A 166 -34.12 3.67 -18.44
N PRO A 167 -33.31 3.49 -17.39
CA PRO A 167 -32.01 4.15 -17.27
C PRO A 167 -31.07 3.80 -18.43
N THR A 168 -30.40 4.82 -18.97
CA THR A 168 -29.45 4.65 -20.06
C THR A 168 -28.14 4.03 -19.52
N PRO A 169 -27.72 2.86 -20.03
CA PRO A 169 -26.54 2.15 -19.52
C PRO A 169 -25.23 2.83 -19.94
N PHE A 170 -24.27 2.85 -19.03
CA PHE A 170 -22.89 3.27 -19.28
C PHE A 170 -22.06 2.08 -19.77
N THR A 171 -21.83 2.01 -21.07
CA THR A 171 -21.36 0.78 -21.72
C THR A 171 -19.86 0.54 -21.51
N LYS A 172 -19.39 -0.68 -21.80
CA LYS A 172 -17.96 -1.01 -21.81
C LYS A 172 -17.13 -0.07 -22.70
N ARG A 173 -17.69 0.39 -23.84
CA ARG A 173 -16.99 1.34 -24.72
C ARG A 173 -16.86 2.70 -24.04
N ASP A 174 -17.88 3.16 -23.33
CA ASP A 174 -17.84 4.44 -22.62
C ASP A 174 -16.79 4.41 -21.50
N LYS A 175 -16.74 3.30 -20.72
CA LYS A 175 -15.67 3.03 -19.74
C LYS A 175 -14.25 3.07 -20.37
N GLN A 176 -14.09 2.56 -21.59
CA GLN A 176 -12.80 2.62 -22.30
C GLN A 176 -12.40 4.05 -22.68
N HIS A 177 -13.36 4.91 -23.04
CA HIS A 177 -13.10 6.33 -23.32
C HIS A 177 -12.77 7.14 -22.07
N CYS A 178 -13.15 6.65 -20.89
CA CYS A 178 -12.72 7.23 -19.61
C CYS A 178 -11.24 6.98 -19.29
N GLY A 179 -10.63 5.92 -19.83
CA GLY A 179 -9.20 5.68 -19.66
C GLY A 179 -8.77 5.40 -18.20
N PHE A 180 -9.64 4.78 -17.40
CA PHE A 180 -9.32 4.37 -16.04
C PHE A 180 -8.50 3.08 -16.04
N LEU A 181 -7.32 3.11 -15.40
CA LEU A 181 -6.46 1.95 -15.22
C LEU A 181 -6.19 1.73 -13.73
N TYR A 182 -6.59 0.56 -13.23
CA TYR A 182 -6.42 0.17 -11.85
C TYR A 182 -5.45 -0.99 -11.68
N LEU A 183 -4.44 -0.79 -10.85
CA LEU A 183 -3.41 -1.76 -10.49
C LEU A 183 -3.57 -2.18 -9.03
N ARG A 184 -3.95 -3.44 -8.82
CA ARG A 184 -4.17 -4.03 -7.49
C ARG A 184 -2.87 -4.47 -6.81
N GLY A 185 -2.86 -4.48 -5.47
CA GLY A 185 -1.71 -4.84 -4.62
C GLY A 185 -1.11 -6.24 -4.91
N VAL A 186 0.14 -6.43 -4.48
CA VAL A 186 1.11 -7.44 -4.99
C VAL A 186 0.64 -8.89 -4.88
N ARG A 187 -0.09 -9.33 -5.92
CA ARG A 187 -0.02 -10.66 -6.57
C ARG A 187 -0.18 -10.56 -8.10
N THR A 188 -0.37 -9.34 -8.61
CA THR A 188 -0.75 -9.05 -9.98
C THR A 188 0.43 -8.96 -10.94
N GLY A 189 1.68 -8.97 -10.46
CA GLY A 189 2.86 -8.95 -11.32
C GLY A 189 2.87 -10.11 -12.34
N SER A 190 2.37 -11.28 -11.93
CA SER A 190 2.05 -12.40 -12.83
C SER A 190 1.05 -11.96 -13.91
N ARG A 191 -0.16 -11.64 -13.50
CA ARG A 191 -1.22 -11.28 -14.45
C ARG A 191 -0.93 -10.03 -15.28
N ALA A 192 -0.09 -9.09 -14.83
CA ALA A 192 0.18 -7.84 -15.54
C ALA A 192 0.85 -8.08 -16.90
N LEU A 193 1.73 -9.08 -17.00
CA LEU A 193 2.45 -9.44 -18.21
C LEU A 193 1.82 -10.63 -18.97
N SER A 194 0.67 -11.14 -18.50
CA SER A 194 -0.09 -12.14 -19.25
C SER A 194 -0.85 -11.48 -20.41
N LEU A 195 -1.40 -12.28 -21.32
CA LEU A 195 -2.28 -11.82 -22.40
C LEU A 195 -3.76 -12.07 -22.07
N GLU A 196 -4.05 -12.36 -20.79
CA GLU A 196 -5.40 -12.55 -20.29
C GLU A 196 -6.21 -11.27 -20.37
N HIS A 197 -7.54 -11.40 -20.44
CA HIS A 197 -8.42 -10.23 -20.46
C HIS A 197 -8.27 -9.45 -19.14
N GLY A 198 -8.07 -8.14 -19.25
CA GLY A 198 -7.86 -7.25 -18.11
C GLY A 198 -6.48 -7.38 -17.46
N SER A 199 -5.53 -8.10 -18.08
CA SER A 199 -4.12 -7.93 -17.77
C SER A 199 -3.64 -6.54 -18.18
N LEU A 200 -2.60 -6.02 -17.54
CA LEU A 200 -2.02 -4.74 -17.92
C LEU A 200 -1.58 -4.73 -19.40
N LEU A 201 -0.91 -5.80 -19.85
CA LEU A 201 -0.48 -5.93 -21.24
C LEU A 201 -1.67 -6.00 -22.23
N ASP A 202 -2.75 -6.72 -21.92
CA ASP A 202 -3.95 -6.74 -22.77
C ASP A 202 -4.62 -5.35 -22.81
N ILE A 203 -4.66 -4.64 -21.68
CA ILE A 203 -5.16 -3.26 -21.64
C ILE A 203 -4.29 -2.34 -22.48
N ILE A 204 -2.96 -2.45 -22.41
CA ILE A 204 -2.00 -1.70 -23.23
C ILE A 204 -2.26 -1.94 -24.73
N LEU A 205 -2.32 -3.20 -25.13
CA LEU A 205 -2.51 -3.58 -26.54
C LEU A 205 -3.83 -3.00 -27.07
N ARG A 206 -4.91 -3.07 -26.29
CA ARG A 206 -6.20 -2.46 -26.66
C ARG A 206 -6.13 -0.95 -26.72
N LEU A 207 -5.48 -0.30 -25.75
CA LEU A 207 -5.33 1.15 -25.72
C LEU A 207 -4.55 1.66 -26.93
N LYS A 208 -3.52 0.94 -27.37
CA LYS A 208 -2.77 1.22 -28.61
C LYS A 208 -3.47 0.76 -29.89
N GLU A 209 -4.69 0.24 -29.78
CA GLU A 209 -5.47 -0.34 -30.88
C GLU A 209 -4.75 -1.50 -31.60
N ILE A 210 -3.74 -2.09 -30.96
CA ILE A 210 -3.00 -3.24 -31.46
C ILE A 210 -3.81 -4.49 -31.15
N ARG A 211 -4.38 -5.10 -32.19
CA ARG A 211 -5.03 -6.41 -32.09
C ARG A 211 -4.03 -7.49 -32.52
N PRO A 212 -3.58 -8.38 -31.62
CA PRO A 212 -2.67 -9.45 -32.01
C PRO A 212 -3.38 -10.37 -33.01
N GLN A 213 -2.84 -10.49 -34.22
CA GLN A 213 -3.30 -11.44 -35.25
C GLN A 213 -2.53 -12.77 -35.20
N MET A 214 -1.65 -12.94 -34.21
CA MET A 214 -0.84 -14.14 -34.02
C MET A 214 -1.67 -15.39 -33.63
N TRP A 215 -2.92 -15.21 -33.20
CA TRP A 215 -3.71 -16.31 -32.63
C TRP A 215 -4.05 -17.36 -33.67
N GLU A 216 -4.50 -16.95 -34.84
CA GLU A 216 -4.91 -17.82 -35.93
C GLU A 216 -3.76 -18.71 -36.39
N GLU A 217 -2.58 -18.12 -36.60
CA GLU A 217 -1.35 -18.83 -37.00
C GLU A 217 -0.84 -19.74 -35.87
N THR A 218 -0.85 -19.27 -34.62
CA THR A 218 -0.39 -20.07 -33.48
C THR A 218 -1.29 -21.27 -33.22
N ILE A 219 -2.63 -21.10 -33.29
CA ILE A 219 -3.58 -22.21 -33.17
C ILE A 219 -3.35 -23.21 -34.29
N SER A 220 -3.19 -22.75 -35.52
CA SER A 220 -2.94 -23.62 -36.68
C SER A 220 -1.65 -24.42 -36.52
N THR A 221 -0.58 -23.77 -36.06
CA THR A 221 0.73 -24.39 -35.82
C THR A 221 0.65 -25.42 -34.68
N LEU A 222 0.04 -25.07 -33.55
CA LEU A 222 -0.12 -25.97 -32.41
C LEU A 222 -1.06 -27.14 -32.72
N ALA A 223 -2.08 -26.94 -33.55
CA ALA A 223 -2.98 -28.00 -33.99
C ALA A 223 -2.26 -29.04 -34.85
N ALA A 224 -1.25 -28.61 -35.62
CA ALA A 224 -0.42 -29.48 -36.46
C ALA A 224 0.63 -30.27 -35.65
N ILE A 225 0.95 -29.87 -34.41
CA ILE A 225 1.86 -30.63 -33.55
C ILE A 225 1.15 -31.89 -33.06
N ASP A 226 1.74 -33.03 -33.37
CA ASP A 226 1.30 -34.32 -32.86
C ASP A 226 2.13 -34.70 -31.62
N VAL A 227 1.46 -34.86 -30.48
CA VAL A 227 2.10 -35.10 -29.18
C VAL A 227 2.18 -36.61 -28.93
N ALA A 228 3.37 -37.10 -28.60
CA ALA A 228 3.62 -38.52 -28.32
C ALA A 228 3.37 -39.49 -29.50
N SER A 229 3.45 -38.98 -30.73
CA SER A 229 3.37 -39.78 -31.96
C SER A 229 4.62 -40.62 -32.26
N LYS A 230 5.74 -40.32 -31.59
CA LYS A 230 6.96 -41.14 -31.68
C LYS A 230 6.88 -42.30 -30.66
N PRO A 231 7.04 -43.57 -31.09
CA PRO A 231 6.94 -44.73 -30.22
C PRO A 231 7.96 -44.76 -29.07
N GLU A 232 9.06 -44.01 -29.19
CA GLU A 232 10.11 -43.87 -28.18
C GLU A 232 9.66 -43.08 -26.92
N LEU A 233 8.55 -42.33 -27.00
CA LEU A 233 8.06 -41.48 -25.90
C LEU A 233 7.22 -42.25 -24.86
N GLY A 234 6.96 -43.55 -25.05
CA GLY A 234 6.41 -44.47 -24.05
C GLY A 234 4.90 -44.36 -23.74
N ILE A 235 4.19 -43.35 -24.25
CA ILE A 235 2.76 -43.13 -23.98
C ILE A 235 1.86 -43.77 -25.07
N THR A 236 2.43 -44.09 -26.24
CA THR A 236 1.73 -44.59 -27.42
C THR A 236 0.97 -45.90 -27.13
N GLY A 237 1.58 -46.83 -26.38
CA GLY A 237 0.92 -48.09 -25.99
C GLY A 237 -0.29 -47.93 -25.07
N ILE A 238 -0.34 -46.87 -24.26
CA ILE A 238 -1.50 -46.56 -23.41
C ILE A 238 -2.65 -46.04 -24.29
N LEU A 239 -2.35 -45.13 -25.23
CA LEU A 239 -3.35 -44.60 -26.16
C LEU A 239 -3.92 -45.70 -27.06
N GLU A 240 -3.09 -46.64 -27.51
CA GLU A 240 -3.53 -47.82 -28.26
C GLU A 240 -4.47 -48.70 -27.44
N SER A 241 -4.12 -49.00 -26.18
CA SER A 241 -4.98 -49.79 -25.28
C SER A 241 -6.32 -49.11 -24.97
N VAL A 242 -6.31 -47.78 -24.80
CA VAL A 242 -7.53 -46.97 -24.63
C VAL A 242 -8.38 -47.01 -25.91
N ASN A 243 -7.76 -46.89 -27.09
CA ASN A 243 -8.45 -46.96 -28.38
C ASN A 243 -9.06 -48.35 -28.61
N GLU A 244 -8.34 -49.43 -28.32
CA GLU A 244 -8.86 -50.80 -28.39
C GLU A 244 -10.04 -51.03 -27.44
N SER A 245 -10.00 -50.43 -26.25
CA SER A 245 -11.08 -50.50 -25.28
C SER A 245 -12.30 -49.71 -25.77
N LEU A 246 -12.12 -48.50 -26.30
CA LEU A 246 -13.19 -47.68 -26.89
C LEU A 246 -13.91 -48.41 -28.04
N LYS A 247 -13.16 -49.12 -28.90
CA LYS A 247 -13.71 -49.92 -30.00
C LYS A 247 -14.64 -51.06 -29.55
N LYS A 248 -14.61 -51.47 -28.26
CA LYS A 248 -15.54 -52.46 -27.69
C LYS A 248 -16.88 -51.86 -27.29
N TYR A 249 -16.92 -50.56 -27.01
CA TYR A 249 -18.11 -49.87 -26.50
C TYR A 249 -18.78 -48.96 -27.54
N VAL A 250 -18.03 -48.53 -28.55
CA VAL A 250 -18.48 -47.55 -29.54
C VAL A 250 -18.54 -48.18 -30.95
N PRO A 251 -19.65 -48.03 -31.69
CA PRO A 251 -19.75 -48.49 -33.08
C PRO A 251 -18.62 -47.92 -33.95
N ARG A 252 -18.10 -48.72 -34.88
CA ARG A 252 -16.97 -48.33 -35.76
C ARG A 252 -17.24 -47.05 -36.58
N GLU A 253 -18.51 -46.73 -36.80
CA GLU A 253 -18.97 -45.55 -37.53
C GLU A 253 -18.67 -44.22 -36.83
N TRP A 254 -18.39 -44.21 -35.52
CA TRP A 254 -18.09 -42.98 -34.77
C TRP A 254 -16.64 -42.48 -34.92
N GLY A 255 -15.74 -43.27 -35.51
CA GLY A 255 -14.39 -42.81 -35.88
C GLY A 255 -13.56 -42.21 -34.73
N VAL A 256 -13.75 -42.69 -33.50
CA VAL A 256 -13.10 -42.09 -32.31
C VAL A 256 -11.67 -42.61 -32.19
N GLU A 257 -10.70 -41.83 -32.65
CA GLU A 257 -9.29 -42.03 -32.33
C GLU A 257 -8.85 -40.97 -31.29
N PRO A 258 -8.50 -41.37 -30.06
CA PRO A 258 -8.06 -40.42 -29.05
C PRO A 258 -6.66 -39.89 -29.40
N HIS A 259 -6.52 -38.57 -29.53
CA HIS A 259 -5.26 -37.90 -29.77
C HIS A 259 -4.92 -36.92 -28.64
N LEU A 260 -3.62 -36.75 -28.37
CA LEU A 260 -3.12 -35.75 -27.44
C LEU A 260 -2.78 -34.46 -28.18
N LYS A 261 -3.23 -33.32 -27.64
CA LYS A 261 -2.92 -31.97 -28.16
C LYS A 261 -2.22 -31.15 -27.08
N VAL A 262 -1.38 -30.20 -27.52
CA VAL A 262 -0.59 -29.32 -26.63
C VAL A 262 -1.47 -28.32 -25.87
N SER A 263 -2.68 -28.02 -26.38
CA SER A 263 -3.58 -27.02 -25.79
C SER A 263 -5.03 -27.29 -26.19
N ASN A 264 -5.99 -26.54 -25.62
CA ASN A 264 -7.39 -26.56 -26.03
C ASN A 264 -7.64 -25.92 -27.41
N LEU A 265 -6.61 -25.39 -28.07
CA LEU A 265 -6.68 -24.79 -29.41
C LEU A 265 -7.69 -23.62 -29.53
N THR A 266 -7.97 -22.95 -28.42
CA THR A 266 -8.81 -21.75 -28.38
C THR A 266 -7.98 -20.51 -28.07
N ARG A 267 -8.42 -19.34 -28.57
CA ARG A 267 -7.78 -18.04 -28.27
C ARG A 267 -7.74 -17.77 -26.77
N GLU A 268 -8.82 -18.12 -26.07
CA GLU A 268 -8.91 -17.92 -24.62
C GLU A 268 -7.88 -18.77 -23.87
N HIS A 269 -7.69 -20.03 -24.28
CA HIS A 269 -6.69 -20.87 -23.66
C HIS A 269 -5.27 -20.39 -23.98
N LEU A 270 -4.98 -19.98 -25.23
CA LEU A 270 -3.68 -19.40 -25.57
C LEU A 270 -3.35 -18.15 -24.76
N ARG A 271 -4.33 -17.27 -24.52
CA ARG A 271 -4.15 -16.08 -23.67
C ARG A 271 -3.75 -16.42 -22.23
N LYS A 272 -4.23 -17.55 -21.69
CA LYS A 272 -3.92 -18.03 -20.33
C LYS A 272 -2.52 -18.66 -20.25
N ILE A 273 -2.06 -19.33 -21.31
CA ILE A 273 -0.79 -20.10 -21.28
C ILE A 273 0.41 -19.34 -21.85
N VAL A 274 0.20 -18.40 -22.78
CA VAL A 274 1.30 -17.62 -23.38
C VAL A 274 1.93 -16.76 -22.29
N THR A 275 3.21 -17.03 -22.04
CA THR A 275 3.97 -16.48 -20.92
C THR A 275 5.18 -15.73 -21.46
N ALA A 276 5.42 -14.50 -20.98
CA ALA A 276 6.62 -13.75 -21.33
C ALA A 276 7.88 -14.35 -20.63
N PHE A 277 9.02 -14.35 -21.31
CA PHE A 277 10.29 -14.82 -20.77
C PHE A 277 11.26 -13.65 -20.66
N ILE A 278 12.02 -13.59 -19.56
CA ILE A 278 13.00 -12.55 -19.28
C ILE A 278 14.34 -13.21 -19.01
N ALA A 279 15.40 -12.63 -19.56
CA ALA A 279 16.76 -13.08 -19.32
C ALA A 279 17.12 -13.01 -17.82
N THR A 280 17.76 -14.06 -17.32
CA THR A 280 18.25 -14.17 -15.94
C THR A 280 19.78 -14.11 -15.93
N GLY A 281 20.35 -13.38 -14.97
CA GLY A 281 21.79 -13.26 -14.81
C GLY A 281 22.49 -12.74 -16.08
N ASP A 282 23.46 -13.50 -16.57
CA ASP A 282 24.39 -13.12 -17.66
C ASP A 282 23.75 -13.16 -19.07
N GLY A 283 22.42 -13.21 -19.17
CA GLY A 283 21.69 -13.01 -20.42
C GLY A 283 21.43 -14.28 -21.26
N ALA A 284 22.14 -15.38 -21.01
CA ALA A 284 22.06 -16.60 -21.84
C ALA A 284 20.81 -17.47 -21.57
N HIS A 285 20.24 -17.39 -20.37
CA HIS A 285 19.06 -18.18 -19.99
C HIS A 285 17.88 -17.26 -19.70
N ALA A 286 16.78 -17.46 -20.42
CA ALA A 286 15.51 -16.78 -20.15
C ALA A 286 14.59 -17.69 -19.33
N ALA A 287 13.99 -17.13 -18.30
CA ALA A 287 13.00 -17.81 -17.47
C ALA A 287 11.66 -17.07 -17.56
N PRO A 288 10.53 -17.76 -17.30
CA PRO A 288 9.23 -17.11 -17.19
C PRO A 288 9.30 -15.90 -16.25
N TYR A 289 8.68 -14.78 -16.64
CA TYR A 289 8.82 -13.52 -15.91
C TYR A 289 8.36 -13.61 -14.43
N TYR A 290 7.40 -14.48 -14.09
CA TYR A 290 6.94 -14.70 -12.71
C TYR A 290 7.97 -15.44 -11.83
N ARG A 291 9.08 -15.94 -12.41
CA ARG A 291 10.23 -16.46 -11.67
C ARG A 291 11.31 -15.40 -11.40
N GLN A 292 11.10 -14.16 -11.84
CA GLN A 292 11.99 -13.04 -11.54
C GLN A 292 11.73 -12.51 -10.13
N GLY A 293 12.71 -11.79 -9.58
CA GLY A 293 12.51 -11.04 -8.34
C GLY A 293 11.39 -10.00 -8.50
N ALA A 294 10.58 -9.80 -7.45
CA ALA A 294 9.45 -8.88 -7.47
C ALA A 294 9.83 -7.46 -7.88
N GLY A 295 11.02 -6.98 -7.51
CA GLY A 295 11.55 -5.69 -7.96
C GLY A 295 11.68 -5.58 -9.48
N THR A 296 12.19 -6.61 -10.16
CA THR A 296 12.31 -6.65 -11.63
C THR A 296 10.94 -6.66 -12.30
N ILE A 297 9.98 -7.43 -11.76
CA ILE A 297 8.62 -7.48 -12.28
C ILE A 297 7.95 -6.11 -12.17
N ASN A 298 8.06 -5.45 -11.01
CA ASN A 298 7.49 -4.13 -10.81
C ASN A 298 8.14 -3.08 -11.73
N MET A 299 9.46 -3.10 -11.91
CA MET A 299 10.14 -2.21 -12.87
C MET A 299 9.66 -2.40 -14.32
N LEU A 300 9.40 -3.64 -14.73
CA LEU A 300 8.85 -3.91 -16.06
C LEU A 300 7.40 -3.44 -16.20
N VAL A 301 6.57 -3.66 -15.18
CA VAL A 301 5.20 -3.12 -15.11
C VAL A 301 5.21 -1.60 -15.26
N LEU A 302 6.15 -0.92 -14.60
CA LEU A 302 6.30 0.53 -14.71
C LEU A 302 6.77 0.97 -16.09
N ALA A 303 7.75 0.29 -16.68
CA ALA A 303 8.18 0.59 -18.04
C ALA A 303 7.02 0.48 -19.05
N LEU A 304 6.15 -0.51 -18.86
CA LEU A 304 4.93 -0.67 -19.64
C LEU A 304 3.93 0.46 -19.40
N LEU A 305 3.70 0.86 -18.15
CA LEU A 305 2.84 2.00 -17.81
C LEU A 305 3.34 3.31 -18.41
N SER A 306 4.66 3.55 -18.36
CA SER A 306 5.28 4.72 -18.96
C SER A 306 5.06 4.79 -20.46
N GLN A 307 5.06 3.66 -21.16
CA GLN A 307 4.74 3.64 -22.59
C GLN A 307 3.27 3.98 -22.88
N ILE A 308 2.32 3.59 -22.03
CA ILE A 308 0.90 3.93 -22.23
C ILE A 308 0.72 5.43 -22.18
N ALA A 309 1.31 6.01 -21.15
CA ALA A 309 1.02 7.36 -20.77
C ALA A 309 1.76 8.40 -21.65
N ALA A 310 2.89 8.01 -22.25
CA ALA A 310 3.52 8.78 -23.33
C ALA A 310 2.59 8.92 -24.56
N ASP A 311 1.74 7.93 -24.83
CA ASP A 311 0.91 7.87 -26.04
C ASP A 311 -0.51 8.43 -25.84
N LYS A 312 -0.99 8.58 -24.59
CA LYS A 312 -2.36 9.07 -24.28
C LYS A 312 -2.37 10.15 -23.20
N GLN A 313 -2.76 11.37 -23.56
CA GLN A 313 -2.81 12.52 -22.65
C GLN A 313 -4.00 12.54 -21.64
N ASN A 314 -4.75 11.44 -21.46
CA ASN A 314 -5.96 11.43 -20.60
C ASN A 314 -6.19 10.08 -19.87
N VAL A 315 -5.16 9.55 -19.21
CA VAL A 315 -5.27 8.32 -18.39
C VAL A 315 -5.42 8.67 -16.92
N ILE A 316 -6.35 7.99 -16.24
CA ILE A 316 -6.51 8.04 -14.78
C ILE A 316 -5.89 6.76 -14.21
N PHE A 317 -4.78 6.88 -13.48
CA PHE A 317 -4.17 5.74 -12.79
C PHE A 317 -4.69 5.62 -11.38
N ALA A 318 -5.07 4.40 -11.00
CA ALA A 318 -5.24 3.99 -9.62
C ALA A 318 -4.25 2.87 -9.30
N MET A 319 -3.51 2.97 -8.21
CA MET A 319 -2.55 1.92 -7.83
C MET A 319 -2.56 1.69 -6.32
N GLU A 320 -2.66 0.42 -5.93
CA GLU A 320 -2.57 0.01 -4.54
C GLU A 320 -1.15 -0.32 -4.12
N GLU A 321 -0.79 0.10 -2.90
CA GLU A 321 0.47 -0.24 -2.23
C GLU A 321 1.68 -0.10 -3.15
N VAL A 322 1.89 1.11 -3.66
CA VAL A 322 2.94 1.43 -4.65
C VAL A 322 4.34 1.05 -4.17
N GLU A 323 4.53 0.97 -2.86
CA GLU A 323 5.77 0.60 -2.18
C GLU A 323 6.08 -0.90 -2.15
N THR A 324 5.12 -1.77 -2.42
CA THR A 324 5.28 -3.20 -2.10
C THR A 324 6.34 -3.87 -2.97
N ALA A 325 7.35 -4.44 -2.30
CA ALA A 325 8.55 -5.04 -2.90
C ALA A 325 9.40 -4.06 -3.74
N ILE A 326 9.33 -2.76 -3.44
CA ILE A 326 10.10 -1.72 -4.13
C ILE A 326 10.98 -0.94 -3.13
N PRO A 327 12.29 -0.74 -3.41
CA PRO A 327 13.16 0.02 -2.52
C PRO A 327 12.82 1.53 -2.52
N PRO A 328 13.12 2.29 -1.44
CA PRO A 328 12.67 3.68 -1.27
C PRO A 328 12.96 4.63 -2.43
N TYR A 329 14.18 4.59 -3.00
CA TYR A 329 14.52 5.46 -4.13
C TYR A 329 13.67 5.17 -5.38
N ALA A 330 13.29 3.91 -5.58
CA ALA A 330 12.45 3.50 -6.70
C ALA A 330 10.99 3.89 -6.46
N GLN A 331 10.50 3.84 -5.21
CA GLN A 331 9.16 4.34 -4.86
C GLN A 331 9.00 5.82 -5.28
N LYS A 332 9.97 6.67 -4.91
CA LYS A 332 9.97 8.08 -5.29
C LYS A 332 9.97 8.29 -6.80
N ARG A 333 10.85 7.57 -7.50
CA ARG A 333 10.92 7.61 -8.98
C ARG A 333 9.60 7.20 -9.62
N ILE A 334 8.94 6.16 -9.11
CA ILE A 334 7.65 5.69 -9.61
C ILE A 334 6.59 6.75 -9.48
N VAL A 335 6.44 7.31 -8.28
CA VAL A 335 5.42 8.33 -8.02
C VAL A 335 5.65 9.53 -8.92
N HIS A 336 6.91 9.97 -9.07
CA HIS A 336 7.28 11.07 -9.98
C HIS A 336 6.87 10.78 -11.42
N GLU A 337 7.22 9.60 -11.97
CA GLU A 337 6.86 9.22 -13.33
C GLU A 337 5.35 9.11 -13.50
N LEU A 338 4.62 8.44 -12.60
CA LEU A 338 3.16 8.30 -12.67
C LEU A 338 2.46 9.66 -12.70
N ARG A 339 2.91 10.62 -11.88
CA ARG A 339 2.35 11.98 -11.85
C ARG A 339 2.61 12.73 -13.15
N LYS A 340 3.82 12.65 -13.69
CA LYS A 340 4.18 13.30 -14.96
C LYS A 340 3.38 12.77 -16.14
N LEU A 341 3.08 11.49 -16.10
CA LEU A 341 2.54 10.73 -17.22
C LEU A 341 1.00 10.70 -17.26
N SER A 342 0.33 10.89 -16.13
CA SER A 342 -1.14 10.78 -16.04
C SER A 342 -1.86 12.10 -15.92
N ALA A 343 -3.10 12.12 -16.39
CA ALA A 343 -4.02 13.24 -16.12
C ALA A 343 -4.44 13.24 -14.64
N GLN A 344 -4.52 12.06 -14.03
CA GLN A 344 -4.71 11.90 -12.60
C GLN A 344 -4.09 10.59 -12.10
N SER A 345 -3.54 10.62 -10.88
CA SER A 345 -3.02 9.44 -10.19
C SER A 345 -3.57 9.34 -8.78
N ILE A 346 -4.22 8.24 -8.44
CA ILE A 346 -4.79 7.96 -7.10
C ILE A 346 -4.08 6.73 -6.54
N LEU A 347 -3.24 6.94 -5.54
CA LEU A 347 -2.38 5.90 -4.97
C LEU A 347 -2.87 5.53 -3.57
N THR A 348 -2.64 4.30 -3.12
CA THR A 348 -2.66 3.97 -1.69
C THR A 348 -1.25 3.64 -1.23
N SER A 349 -0.89 4.03 0.00
CA SER A 349 0.44 3.76 0.53
C SER A 349 0.48 3.74 2.06
N HIS A 350 1.35 2.90 2.57
CA HIS A 350 1.86 2.80 3.92
C HIS A 350 3.35 3.18 4.01
N SER A 351 3.91 3.80 2.96
CA SER A 351 5.31 4.22 2.92
C SER A 351 5.46 5.73 3.12
N PRO A 352 6.20 6.19 4.15
CA PRO A 352 6.46 7.63 4.31
C PRO A 352 7.18 8.21 3.09
N TYR A 353 7.99 7.42 2.38
CA TYR A 353 8.71 7.86 1.18
C TYR A 353 7.79 8.14 -0.01
N VAL A 354 6.63 7.47 -0.09
CA VAL A 354 5.60 7.77 -1.10
C VAL A 354 4.87 9.06 -0.72
N LEU A 355 4.48 9.20 0.55
CA LEU A 355 3.79 10.39 1.06
C LEU A 355 4.63 11.67 0.89
N GLU A 356 5.96 11.56 0.97
CA GLU A 356 6.88 12.68 0.72
C GLU A 356 6.81 13.26 -0.70
N GLU A 357 6.31 12.50 -1.66
CA GLU A 357 6.18 12.98 -3.04
C GLU A 357 4.88 13.78 -3.25
N PHE A 358 3.94 13.76 -2.30
CA PHE A 358 2.67 14.48 -2.39
C PHE A 358 2.67 15.77 -1.58
N ALA A 359 1.95 16.79 -2.04
CA ALA A 359 1.61 17.94 -1.21
C ALA A 359 0.62 17.54 -0.10
N LEU A 360 0.41 18.41 0.88
CA LEU A 360 -0.49 18.12 2.00
C LEU A 360 -1.95 18.05 1.55
N GLU A 361 -2.32 18.91 0.60
CA GLU A 361 -3.63 18.98 -0.03
C GLU A 361 -3.87 17.78 -0.97
N GLU A 362 -2.80 17.11 -1.39
CA GLU A 362 -2.82 15.88 -2.18
C GLU A 362 -2.88 14.61 -1.29
N THR A 363 -2.75 14.76 0.03
CA THR A 363 -2.78 13.64 0.99
C THR A 363 -4.16 13.51 1.62
N VAL A 364 -4.86 12.43 1.26
CA VAL A 364 -6.24 12.17 1.68
C VAL A 364 -6.24 11.17 2.84
N ILE A 365 -6.59 11.62 4.04
CA ILE A 365 -6.68 10.75 5.21
C ILE A 365 -8.11 10.21 5.33
N LEU A 366 -8.23 8.90 5.21
CA LEU A 366 -9.48 8.18 5.38
C LEU A 366 -9.58 7.63 6.80
N SER A 367 -10.73 7.83 7.42
CA SER A 367 -11.08 7.28 8.73
C SER A 367 -12.48 6.69 8.71
N ARG A 368 -12.71 5.57 9.39
CA ARG A 368 -14.02 4.94 9.45
C ARG A 368 -14.56 5.01 10.87
N ASN A 369 -15.75 5.60 11.02
CA ASN A 369 -16.40 5.72 12.33
C ASN A 369 -17.09 4.40 12.76
N ARG A 370 -17.69 4.39 13.95
CA ARG A 370 -18.39 3.21 14.49
C ARG A 370 -19.65 2.82 13.70
N SER A 371 -20.23 3.76 12.97
CA SER A 371 -21.38 3.55 12.07
C SER A 371 -20.96 3.04 10.68
N SER A 372 -19.68 2.72 10.50
CA SER A 372 -19.06 2.31 9.23
C SER A 372 -19.16 3.35 8.11
N GLU A 373 -19.30 4.63 8.46
CA GLU A 373 -19.19 5.73 7.51
C GLU A 373 -17.72 6.06 7.35
N LEU A 374 -17.28 6.13 6.09
CA LEU A 374 -15.92 6.47 5.73
C LEU A 374 -15.84 7.97 5.47
N THR A 375 -15.07 8.67 6.30
CA THR A 375 -14.87 10.12 6.21
C THR A 375 -13.46 10.44 5.73
N GLN A 376 -13.35 11.55 5.02
CA GLN A 376 -12.09 12.13 4.59
C GLN A 376 -11.72 13.31 5.49
N SER A 377 -10.42 13.45 5.76
CA SER A 377 -9.83 14.64 6.39
C SER A 377 -8.65 15.14 5.56
N MET A 378 -8.44 16.46 5.59
CA MET A 378 -7.32 17.15 4.94
C MET A 378 -6.32 17.60 6.00
N ILE A 379 -5.06 17.75 5.59
CA ILE A 379 -4.00 18.18 6.50
C ILE A 379 -3.84 19.69 6.43
N GLU A 380 -4.06 20.37 7.55
CA GLU A 380 -3.79 21.80 7.70
C GLU A 380 -2.67 21.99 8.73
N LEU A 381 -1.51 22.52 8.31
CA LEU A 381 -0.41 22.76 9.24
C LEU A 381 -0.73 23.93 10.18
N PRO A 382 -0.45 23.80 11.50
CA PRO A 382 -0.49 24.91 12.43
C PRO A 382 0.48 26.04 12.04
N VAL A 383 0.11 27.29 12.32
CA VAL A 383 0.92 28.48 12.03
C VAL A 383 2.31 28.43 12.69
N SER A 384 2.42 27.73 13.82
CA SER A 384 3.68 27.54 14.55
C SER A 384 4.67 26.61 13.85
N VAL A 385 4.19 25.68 13.01
CA VAL A 385 5.04 24.76 12.24
C VAL A 385 5.50 25.46 10.97
N LYS A 386 6.62 26.18 11.04
CA LYS A 386 7.20 26.87 9.89
C LYS A 386 7.47 25.89 8.73
N HIS A 387 7.11 26.26 7.49
CA HIS A 387 7.42 25.48 6.28
C HIS A 387 8.89 25.05 6.15
N LYS A 388 9.84 25.83 6.70
CA LYS A 388 11.27 25.46 6.70
C LYS A 388 11.55 24.20 7.53
N ARG A 389 10.87 24.04 8.67
CA ARG A 389 10.96 22.85 9.53
C ARG A 389 10.37 21.63 8.83
N TYR A 390 9.27 21.82 8.11
CA TYR A 390 8.60 20.75 7.36
C TYR A 390 9.45 20.12 6.24
N ARG A 391 10.52 20.77 5.75
CA ARG A 391 11.32 20.28 4.60
C ARG A 391 12.48 19.33 4.94
N GLN A 392 12.79 19.13 6.22
CA GLN A 392 13.95 18.33 6.65
C GLN A 392 13.52 16.93 7.17
N GLU A 393 14.30 16.30 8.04
CA GLU A 393 14.02 14.99 8.68
C GLU A 393 12.64 14.93 9.36
N PHE A 394 12.10 16.09 9.75
CA PHE A 394 10.74 16.20 10.27
C PHE A 394 9.69 15.69 9.28
N ARG A 395 9.89 15.81 7.96
CA ARG A 395 8.91 15.37 6.97
C ARG A 395 8.66 13.87 7.01
N THR A 396 9.75 13.09 7.01
CA THR A 396 9.67 11.63 7.03
C THR A 396 8.98 11.15 8.30
N LYS A 397 9.38 11.71 9.45
CA LYS A 397 8.77 11.42 10.75
C LYS A 397 7.33 11.88 10.83
N PHE A 398 7.00 13.03 10.26
CA PHE A 398 5.63 13.51 10.17
C PHE A 398 4.75 12.53 9.36
N CYS A 399 5.22 12.09 8.18
CA CYS A 399 4.53 11.08 7.39
C CYS A 399 4.40 9.74 8.14
N GLU A 400 5.40 9.32 8.91
CA GLU A 400 5.33 8.14 9.78
C GLU A 400 4.23 8.31 10.85
N GLY A 401 4.13 9.51 11.45
CA GLY A 401 3.06 9.87 12.39
C GLY A 401 1.68 9.79 11.76
N LEU A 402 1.50 10.25 10.52
CA LEU A 402 0.23 10.15 9.78
C LEU A 402 -0.22 8.70 9.56
N LEU A 403 0.75 7.80 9.38
CA LEU A 403 0.52 6.36 9.18
C LEU A 403 0.29 5.59 10.48
N SER A 404 0.70 6.16 11.61
CA SER A 404 0.49 5.57 12.94
C SER A 404 -0.93 5.82 13.47
N ARG A 405 -1.39 4.95 14.39
CA ARG A 405 -2.64 5.17 15.14
C ARG A 405 -2.45 6.09 16.34
N ARG A 406 -1.23 6.10 16.88
CA ARG A 406 -0.88 6.72 18.15
C ARG A 406 0.43 7.48 17.99
N VAL A 407 0.47 8.69 18.51
CA VAL A 407 1.63 9.57 18.42
C VAL A 407 2.02 10.03 19.83
N VAL A 408 3.30 9.89 20.18
CA VAL A 408 3.89 10.57 21.34
C VAL A 408 4.64 11.80 20.83
N ILE A 409 4.26 12.98 21.32
CA ILE A 409 4.92 14.24 21.02
C ILE A 409 5.96 14.49 22.12
N ALA A 410 7.23 14.30 21.76
CA ALA A 410 8.37 14.57 22.61
C ALA A 410 8.79 16.03 22.48
N GLU A 411 9.19 16.67 23.57
CA GLU A 411 9.62 18.07 23.58
C GLU A 411 10.79 18.34 22.60
N GLY A 412 11.80 17.47 22.61
CA GLY A 412 13.00 17.58 21.80
C GLY A 412 13.50 16.26 21.24
N ALA A 413 14.56 16.35 20.43
CA ALA A 413 15.20 15.20 19.79
C ALA A 413 15.74 14.16 20.79
N THR A 414 16.18 14.58 21.97
CA THR A 414 16.71 13.69 23.01
C THR A 414 15.62 12.76 23.52
N GLU A 415 14.46 13.31 23.91
CA GLU A 415 13.27 12.59 24.37
C GLU A 415 12.69 11.71 23.26
N ALA A 416 12.64 12.24 22.04
CA ALA A 416 12.16 11.50 20.87
C ALA A 416 12.99 10.24 20.58
N THR A 417 14.28 10.29 20.88
CA THR A 417 15.23 9.19 20.65
C THR A 417 15.29 8.23 21.84
N LEU A 418 15.26 8.74 23.08
CA LEU A 418 15.41 7.93 24.27
C LEU A 418 14.19 7.05 24.54
N LEU A 419 12.97 7.55 24.30
CA LEU A 419 11.75 6.83 24.69
C LEU A 419 11.62 5.49 23.97
N PRO A 420 11.78 5.40 22.63
CA PRO A 420 11.82 4.10 21.94
C PRO A 420 12.93 3.18 22.45
N ALA A 421 14.13 3.71 22.68
CA ALA A 421 15.29 2.94 23.11
C ALA A 421 15.09 2.32 24.50
N VAL A 422 14.57 3.10 25.46
CA VAL A 422 14.27 2.67 26.82
C VAL A 422 13.12 1.66 26.84
N ALA A 423 12.04 1.93 26.10
CA ALA A 423 10.89 1.02 26.05
C ALA A 423 11.29 -0.35 25.49
N ARG A 424 12.14 -0.39 24.46
CA ARG A 424 12.69 -1.63 23.91
C ARG A 424 13.55 -2.37 24.94
N ARG A 425 14.47 -1.67 25.59
CA ARG A 425 15.34 -2.25 26.63
C ARG A 425 14.53 -2.84 27.79
N LEU A 426 13.55 -2.11 28.31
CA LEU A 426 12.68 -2.59 29.38
C LEU A 426 11.82 -3.78 28.94
N SER A 427 11.36 -3.81 27.69
CA SER A 427 10.63 -4.95 27.13
C SER A 427 11.50 -6.21 26.98
N GLU A 428 12.78 -6.06 26.63
CA GLU A 428 13.75 -7.17 26.59
C GLU A 428 14.05 -7.73 27.97
N LEU A 429 14.14 -6.86 28.99
CA LEU A 429 14.39 -7.25 30.37
C LEU A 429 13.15 -7.88 31.03
N ASN A 430 11.96 -7.32 30.79
CA ASN A 430 10.71 -7.74 31.42
C ASN A 430 9.49 -7.48 30.53
N GLY A 431 9.31 -8.32 29.50
CA GLY A 431 8.20 -8.23 28.55
C GLY A 431 6.80 -8.50 29.12
N ALA A 432 6.69 -9.01 30.36
CA ALA A 432 5.40 -9.15 31.05
C ALA A 432 4.87 -7.78 31.48
N THR A 433 5.75 -6.94 32.03
CA THR A 433 5.40 -5.58 32.49
C THR A 433 5.44 -4.57 31.34
N TYR A 434 6.49 -4.58 30.53
CA TYR A 434 6.73 -3.55 29.53
C TYR A 434 6.42 -4.01 28.10
N SER A 435 6.29 -3.05 27.19
CA SER A 435 6.16 -3.28 25.74
C SER A 435 6.96 -2.21 25.02
N SER A 436 7.54 -2.54 23.87
CA SER A 436 8.22 -1.55 23.05
C SER A 436 7.19 -0.59 22.42
N VAL A 437 7.60 0.65 22.12
CA VAL A 437 6.70 1.63 21.48
C VAL A 437 6.20 1.13 20.12
N GLU A 438 7.02 0.36 19.40
CA GLU A 438 6.66 -0.22 18.10
C GLU A 438 5.58 -1.29 18.24
N ALA A 439 5.67 -2.15 19.27
CA ALA A 439 4.64 -3.15 19.55
C ALA A 439 3.30 -2.50 19.93
N LEU A 440 3.34 -1.31 20.55
CA LEU A 440 2.14 -0.50 20.84
C LEU A 440 1.65 0.31 19.62
N GLY A 441 2.38 0.28 18.49
CA GLY A 441 2.06 1.04 17.28
C GLY A 441 2.14 2.54 17.48
N ILE A 442 3.08 3.01 18.31
CA ILE A 442 3.31 4.42 18.62
C ILE A 442 4.43 4.98 17.73
N CYS A 443 4.17 6.10 17.07
CA CYS A 443 5.21 6.93 16.46
C CYS A 443 5.62 8.04 17.44
N VAL A 444 6.93 8.24 17.63
CA VAL A 444 7.45 9.33 18.47
C VAL A 444 7.89 10.49 17.58
N ILE A 445 7.36 11.68 17.84
CA ILE A 445 7.58 12.89 17.05
C ILE A 445 8.30 13.93 17.90
N ASP A 446 9.39 14.48 17.38
CA ASP A 446 10.10 15.62 17.97
C ASP A 446 9.33 16.93 17.70
N ALA A 447 8.80 17.55 18.76
CA ALA A 447 8.13 18.84 18.75
C ALA A 447 9.11 20.00 18.63
N GLY A 448 10.42 19.80 18.85
CA GLY A 448 11.53 20.74 18.72
C GLY A 448 11.55 21.90 19.69
N SER A 449 10.44 22.16 20.38
CA SER A 449 10.34 23.07 21.51
C SER A 449 9.06 22.79 22.30
N GLU A 450 9.07 23.12 23.59
CA GLU A 450 7.91 23.09 24.48
C GLU A 450 6.67 23.79 23.90
N THR A 451 6.88 24.94 23.24
CA THR A 451 5.81 25.76 22.65
C THR A 451 5.07 25.09 21.51
N GLN A 452 5.65 24.05 20.90
CA GLN A 452 5.08 23.36 19.75
C GLN A 452 4.38 22.06 20.09
N ILE A 453 4.50 21.57 21.34
CA ILE A 453 3.91 20.29 21.76
C ILE A 453 2.39 20.31 21.54
N ALA A 454 1.71 21.34 22.05
CA ALA A 454 0.25 21.46 21.95
C ALA A 454 -0.21 21.60 20.49
N ASP A 455 0.50 22.38 19.67
CA ASP A 455 0.12 22.59 18.27
C ASP A 455 0.25 21.31 17.43
N VAL A 456 1.37 20.59 17.59
CA VAL A 456 1.59 19.31 16.89
C VAL A 456 0.61 18.24 17.40
N ALA A 457 0.32 18.21 18.69
CA ALA A 457 -0.69 17.32 19.25
C ALA A 457 -2.10 17.64 18.73
N SER A 458 -2.45 18.92 18.59
CA SER A 458 -3.74 19.36 18.05
C SER A 458 -3.91 18.93 16.59
N LEU A 459 -2.84 19.06 15.79
CA LEU A 459 -2.79 18.59 14.41
C LEU A 459 -3.08 17.09 14.30
N TYR A 460 -2.38 16.24 15.04
CA TYR A 460 -2.64 14.79 14.95
C TYR A 460 -4.01 14.41 15.53
N LYS A 461 -4.48 15.12 16.56
CA LYS A 461 -5.80 14.88 17.15
C LYS A 461 -6.94 15.22 16.17
N SER A 462 -6.82 16.30 15.41
CA SER A 462 -7.83 16.66 14.38
C SER A 462 -7.92 15.61 13.27
N LEU A 463 -6.82 14.89 13.02
CA LEU A 463 -6.74 13.76 12.09
C LEU A 463 -7.19 12.43 12.71
N GLY A 464 -7.82 12.45 13.89
CA GLY A 464 -8.36 11.28 14.58
C GLY A 464 -7.32 10.38 15.22
N LYS A 465 -6.08 10.85 15.44
CA LYS A 465 -5.01 10.09 16.10
C LYS A 465 -5.09 10.26 17.61
N ARG A 466 -4.67 9.21 18.34
CA ARG A 466 -4.46 9.32 19.79
C ARG A 466 -3.12 9.97 20.05
N THR A 467 -3.11 11.03 20.85
CA THR A 467 -1.91 11.84 21.11
C THR A 467 -1.53 11.79 22.58
N PHE A 468 -0.24 11.59 22.82
CA PHE A 468 0.39 11.65 24.14
C PHE A 468 1.54 12.67 24.08
N ALA A 469 1.99 13.18 25.22
CA ALA A 469 3.17 14.05 25.25
C ALA A 469 4.15 13.63 26.35
N ILE A 470 5.45 13.83 26.09
CA ILE A 470 6.52 13.70 27.07
C ILE A 470 7.39 14.95 27.05
N CYS A 471 7.55 15.59 28.21
CA CYS A 471 8.33 16.82 28.34
C CYS A 471 8.91 17.00 29.75
N ASP A 472 9.79 17.98 29.87
CA ASP A 472 10.34 18.44 31.13
C ASP A 472 9.34 19.31 31.93
N LEU A 473 9.80 19.93 33.01
CA LEU A 473 8.95 20.76 33.85
C LEU A 473 8.47 22.03 33.13
N GLN A 474 7.18 22.07 32.82
CA GLN A 474 6.55 23.17 32.10
C GLN A 474 5.97 24.26 33.03
N THR A 475 5.74 25.45 32.47
CA THR A 475 4.98 26.50 33.18
C THR A 475 3.51 26.07 33.38
N PRO A 476 2.82 26.50 34.45
CA PRO A 476 1.44 26.10 34.70
C PRO A 476 0.47 26.41 33.54
N ALA A 477 0.73 27.48 32.79
CA ALA A 477 -0.05 27.84 31.61
C ALA A 477 0.18 26.84 30.46
N ALA A 478 1.45 26.54 30.15
CA ALA A 478 1.81 25.59 29.09
C ALA A 478 1.33 24.17 29.42
N GLU A 479 1.50 23.72 30.67
CA GLU A 479 1.00 22.42 31.13
C GLU A 479 -0.51 22.29 30.91
N ALA A 480 -1.29 23.30 31.32
CA ALA A 480 -2.74 23.30 31.13
C ALA A 480 -3.14 23.21 29.65
N THR A 481 -2.44 23.93 28.77
CA THR A 481 -2.67 23.86 27.31
C THR A 481 -2.36 22.48 26.75
N ILE A 482 -1.22 21.88 27.14
CA ILE A 482 -0.83 20.56 26.67
C ILE A 482 -1.83 19.50 27.16
N ARG A 483 -2.17 19.47 28.47
CA ARG A 483 -3.16 18.53 29.05
C ARG A 483 -4.55 18.65 28.43
N GLY A 484 -4.96 19.85 28.01
CA GLY A 484 -6.22 20.02 27.28
C GLY A 484 -6.20 19.42 25.87
N THR A 485 -5.02 19.20 25.31
CA THR A 485 -4.84 18.75 23.93
C THR A 485 -4.59 17.25 23.85
N VAL A 486 -3.63 16.73 24.62
CA VAL A 486 -3.26 15.30 24.59
C VAL A 486 -4.17 14.43 25.47
N GLU A 487 -4.19 13.13 25.22
CA GLU A 487 -4.88 12.14 26.06
C GLU A 487 -4.15 11.93 27.39
N GLU A 488 -2.82 11.91 27.37
CA GLU A 488 -1.97 11.76 28.56
C GLU A 488 -0.69 12.59 28.41
N LEU A 489 -0.30 13.28 29.48
CA LEU A 489 0.93 14.08 29.56
C LEU A 489 1.87 13.49 30.60
N PHE A 490 3.02 13.01 30.13
CA PHE A 490 4.14 12.54 30.93
C PHE A 490 5.12 13.69 31.17
N MET A 491 4.99 14.35 32.31
CA MET A 491 5.83 15.48 32.70
C MET A 491 6.69 15.12 33.91
N HIS A 492 8.01 15.32 33.82
CA HIS A 492 8.92 15.11 34.96
C HIS A 492 9.26 16.42 35.68
N ALA A 493 9.75 16.33 36.93
CA ALA A 493 9.97 17.49 37.80
C ALA A 493 11.29 18.26 37.56
N GLU A 494 12.05 17.89 36.53
CA GLU A 494 13.40 18.42 36.27
C GLU A 494 13.36 19.35 35.05
N LYS A 495 14.28 20.33 34.96
CA LYS A 495 14.37 21.31 33.85
C LYS A 495 15.06 20.77 32.58
N GLY A 496 15.22 19.46 32.50
CA GLY A 496 15.94 18.79 31.44
C GLY A 496 16.08 17.31 31.73
N ILE A 497 16.04 16.53 30.67
CA ILE A 497 16.11 15.07 30.74
C ILE A 497 17.47 14.57 31.23
N GLU A 498 18.54 15.33 31.00
CA GLU A 498 19.88 15.03 31.50
C GLU A 498 19.89 14.97 33.03
N ASP A 499 19.25 15.96 33.68
CA ASP A 499 19.17 16.03 35.13
C ASP A 499 18.26 14.93 35.70
N LEU A 500 17.17 14.57 34.98
CA LEU A 500 16.32 13.43 35.35
C LEU A 500 17.13 12.13 35.40
N VAL A 501 17.90 11.86 34.35
CA VAL A 501 18.68 10.62 34.24
C VAL A 501 19.79 10.58 35.29
N LEU A 502 20.59 11.64 35.42
CA LEU A 502 21.71 11.67 36.36
C LEU A 502 21.29 11.52 37.83
N LYS A 503 20.17 12.15 38.23
CA LYS A 503 19.68 12.11 39.61
C LYS A 503 18.99 10.80 39.99
N ASN A 504 18.40 10.10 39.01
CA ASN A 504 17.53 8.95 39.25
C ASN A 504 18.10 7.63 38.70
N THR A 505 19.41 7.58 38.48
CA THR A 505 20.14 6.36 38.08
C THR A 505 21.18 5.99 39.14
N THR A 506 21.54 4.71 39.23
CA THR A 506 22.55 4.25 40.19
C THR A 506 23.96 4.71 39.80
N GLN A 507 24.80 4.99 40.79
CA GLN A 507 26.20 5.34 40.56
C GLN A 507 26.97 4.23 39.84
N SER A 508 26.66 2.96 40.15
CA SER A 508 27.26 1.80 39.49
C SER A 508 27.00 1.80 37.98
N ALA A 509 25.78 2.13 37.54
CA ALA A 509 25.46 2.22 36.12
C ALA A 509 26.22 3.36 35.43
N LEU A 510 26.30 4.54 36.07
CA LEU A 510 27.06 5.69 35.55
C LEU A 510 28.54 5.35 35.38
N GLU A 511 29.16 4.73 36.39
CA GLU A 511 30.58 4.33 36.34
C GLU A 511 30.85 3.27 35.26
N LYS A 512 29.95 2.28 35.12
CA LYS A 512 30.04 1.27 34.06
C LYS A 512 30.01 1.91 32.67
N PHE A 513 29.06 2.80 32.43
CA PHE A 513 28.95 3.47 31.13
C PHE A 513 30.16 4.38 30.87
N ALA A 514 30.60 5.13 31.88
CA ALA A 514 31.81 5.95 31.79
C ALA A 514 33.07 5.14 31.42
N GLY A 515 33.11 3.84 31.75
CA GLY A 515 34.19 2.93 31.39
C GLY A 515 34.14 2.39 29.95
N VAL A 516 33.01 2.51 29.25
CA VAL A 516 32.80 1.96 27.89
C VAL A 516 32.73 3.04 26.82
N ILE A 517 32.41 4.29 27.19
CA ILE A 517 32.34 5.43 26.27
C ILE A 517 33.71 5.77 25.69
N ASP A 518 33.73 6.08 24.38
CA ASP A 518 34.84 6.80 23.76
C ASP A 518 34.69 8.31 24.01
N TRP A 519 35.54 8.85 24.88
CA TRP A 519 35.39 10.20 25.40
C TRP A 519 35.91 11.27 24.43
N PRO A 520 35.11 12.32 24.13
CA PRO A 520 35.59 13.46 23.34
C PRO A 520 36.81 14.13 23.99
N GLN A 521 37.78 14.54 23.18
CA GLN A 521 39.04 15.14 23.68
C GLN A 521 38.83 16.36 24.59
N HIS A 522 37.84 17.20 24.30
CA HIS A 522 37.56 18.40 25.11
C HIS A 522 37.04 18.03 26.52
N ILE A 523 36.33 16.90 26.67
CA ILE A 523 35.86 16.40 27.97
C ILE A 523 37.01 15.73 28.72
N LEU A 524 37.87 14.97 28.04
CA LEU A 524 39.08 14.38 28.64
C LEU A 524 40.06 15.44 29.17
N GLN A 525 40.13 16.60 28.52
CA GLN A 525 40.93 17.73 29.01
C GLN A 525 40.39 18.31 30.32
N GLN A 526 39.07 18.32 30.49
CA GLN A 526 38.40 18.83 31.68
C GLN A 526 38.34 17.78 32.80
N TYR A 527 38.21 16.50 32.43
CA TYR A 527 38.10 15.36 33.32
C TYR A 527 39.12 14.27 32.88
N PRO A 528 40.38 14.33 33.36
CA PRO A 528 41.44 13.40 32.94
C PRO A 528 41.20 11.94 33.35
N ALA A 529 40.33 11.70 34.33
CA ALA A 529 39.90 10.37 34.77
C ALA A 529 38.36 10.30 34.90
N PRO A 530 37.61 10.26 33.77
CA PRO A 530 36.15 10.41 33.75
C PRO A 530 35.41 9.40 34.62
N ALA A 531 35.89 8.15 34.69
CA ALA A 531 35.27 7.10 35.48
C ALA A 531 35.26 7.38 37.00
N THR A 532 36.23 8.15 37.51
CA THR A 532 36.28 8.53 38.94
C THR A 532 35.40 9.73 39.28
N GLN A 533 34.97 10.49 38.26
CA GLN A 533 34.06 11.63 38.35
C GLN A 533 32.88 11.42 37.40
N ALA A 534 32.36 10.19 37.36
CA ALA A 534 31.44 9.72 36.32
C ALA A 534 30.21 10.63 36.20
N HIS A 535 29.64 11.09 37.31
CA HIS A 535 28.48 11.98 37.30
C HIS A 535 28.74 13.30 36.55
N ASP A 536 29.81 14.01 36.88
CA ASP A 536 30.09 15.33 36.31
C ASP A 536 30.62 15.24 34.87
N ALA A 537 31.44 14.23 34.59
CA ALA A 537 31.92 13.95 33.24
C ALA A 537 30.76 13.55 32.31
N LEU A 538 29.84 12.70 32.78
CA LEU A 538 28.65 12.29 32.01
C LEU A 538 27.66 13.45 31.82
N ARG A 539 27.56 14.37 32.78
CA ARG A 539 26.74 15.58 32.61
C ARG A 539 27.20 16.42 31.44
N GLU A 540 28.51 16.65 31.33
CA GLU A 540 29.07 17.40 30.20
C GLU A 540 28.94 16.61 28.90
N TYR A 541 29.15 15.29 28.96
CA TYR A 541 28.94 14.41 27.81
C TYR A 541 27.51 14.42 27.29
N PHE A 542 26.50 14.27 28.16
CA PHE A 542 25.08 14.27 27.74
C PHE A 542 24.65 15.62 27.16
N ARG A 543 25.17 16.74 27.68
CA ARG A 543 24.95 18.06 27.11
C ARG A 543 25.60 18.22 25.74
N TRP A 544 26.83 17.73 25.59
CA TRP A 544 27.53 17.74 24.31
C TRP A 544 26.87 16.82 23.29
N SER A 545 26.43 15.64 23.71
CA SER A 545 25.75 14.64 22.88
C SER A 545 24.23 14.90 22.74
N LYS A 546 23.77 16.12 23.00
CA LYS A 546 22.35 16.45 22.92
C LYS A 546 21.87 16.26 21.48
N GLY A 547 20.81 15.47 21.30
CA GLY A 547 20.34 15.03 19.98
C GLY A 547 21.22 14.02 19.26
N THR A 548 22.30 13.51 19.87
CA THR A 548 23.23 12.51 19.31
C THR A 548 23.32 11.26 20.20
N TRP A 549 22.16 10.62 20.42
CA TRP A 549 21.95 9.30 21.05
C TRP A 549 22.58 9.04 22.44
N GLY A 550 23.42 9.91 23.01
CA GLY A 550 24.23 9.58 24.19
C GLY A 550 23.44 9.13 25.43
N ILE A 551 22.30 9.74 25.71
CA ILE A 551 21.41 9.28 26.80
C ILE A 551 20.70 7.97 26.45
N ALA A 552 20.32 7.79 25.19
CA ALA A 552 19.70 6.54 24.73
C ALA A 552 20.72 5.38 24.80
N ASP A 553 21.96 5.61 24.41
CA ASP A 553 23.06 4.65 24.49
C ASP A 553 23.39 4.26 25.93
N PHE A 554 23.29 5.21 26.87
CA PHE A 554 23.40 4.93 28.29
C PHE A 554 22.28 4.01 28.77
N LEU A 555 21.02 4.41 28.55
CA LEU A 555 19.86 3.72 29.10
C LEU A 555 19.63 2.33 28.48
N THR A 556 20.08 2.09 27.25
CA THR A 556 20.04 0.76 26.63
C THR A 556 21.00 -0.25 27.28
N GLN A 557 21.97 0.22 28.07
CA GLN A 557 22.90 -0.63 28.82
C GLN A 557 22.46 -0.85 30.27
N CYS A 558 21.47 -0.10 30.75
CA CYS A 558 20.95 -0.21 32.11
C CYS A 558 20.18 -1.52 32.34
N ASP A 559 20.20 -2.00 33.58
CA ASP A 559 19.24 -2.98 34.09
C ASP A 559 17.94 -2.26 34.51
N GLU A 560 16.85 -3.01 34.73
CA GLU A 560 15.54 -2.42 35.05
C GLU A 560 15.60 -1.50 36.27
N ALA A 561 16.40 -1.85 37.28
CA ALA A 561 16.57 -1.07 38.50
C ALA A 561 17.29 0.27 38.28
N ASP A 562 18.14 0.35 37.25
CA ASP A 562 18.95 1.52 36.94
C ASP A 562 18.19 2.55 36.08
N VAL A 563 17.12 2.14 35.40
CA VAL A 563 16.29 3.06 34.60
C VAL A 563 15.47 3.97 35.54
N PRO A 564 15.48 5.30 35.32
CA PRO A 564 14.68 6.24 36.10
C PRO A 564 13.22 5.82 36.23
N GLN A 565 12.68 5.90 37.45
CA GLN A 565 11.31 5.46 37.75
C GLN A 565 10.26 6.12 36.84
N PHE A 566 10.39 7.42 36.57
CA PHE A 566 9.51 8.15 35.65
C PHE A 566 9.40 7.47 34.27
N LEU A 567 10.52 7.02 33.70
CA LEU A 567 10.52 6.37 32.38
C LEU A 567 9.89 4.98 32.43
N ARG A 568 10.10 4.23 33.52
CA ARG A 568 9.43 2.94 33.75
C ARG A 568 7.92 3.12 33.86
N ASP A 569 7.48 4.05 34.69
CA ASP A 569 6.06 4.35 34.92
C ASP A 569 5.39 4.85 33.64
N THR A 570 6.09 5.69 32.85
CA THR A 570 5.65 6.12 31.52
C THR A 570 5.44 4.93 30.58
N CYS A 571 6.37 3.98 30.52
CA CYS A 571 6.24 2.80 29.67
C CYS A 571 5.08 1.88 30.10
N ILE A 572 4.89 1.69 31.41
CA ILE A 572 3.76 0.93 31.97
C ILE A 572 2.45 1.59 31.57
N ARG A 573 2.34 2.90 31.81
CA ARG A 573 1.13 3.66 31.55
C ARG A 573 0.80 3.72 30.06
N LEU A 574 1.80 3.88 29.19
CA LEU A 574 1.60 3.80 27.74
C LEU A 574 1.03 2.44 27.32
N LYS A 575 1.55 1.33 27.89
CA LYS A 575 1.01 -0.01 27.62
C LYS A 575 -0.45 -0.12 28.07
N GLU A 576 -0.78 0.30 29.28
CA GLU A 576 -2.16 0.29 29.80
C GLU A 576 -3.14 1.09 28.92
N LEU A 577 -2.73 2.27 28.45
CA LEU A 577 -3.54 3.12 27.58
C LEU A 577 -3.71 2.50 26.18
N CYS A 578 -2.73 1.73 25.72
CA CYS A 578 -2.70 1.19 24.36
C CYS A 578 -3.32 -0.20 24.23
N ASP A 579 -3.26 -1.01 25.27
CA ASP A 579 -3.84 -2.35 25.29
C ASP A 579 -5.37 -2.26 25.15
N PRO A 580 -5.98 -3.11 24.29
CA PRO A 580 -7.43 -3.16 24.20
C PRO A 580 -7.99 -3.56 25.58
N PRO A 581 -9.13 -2.99 26.00
CA PRO A 581 -9.81 -3.48 27.19
C PRO A 581 -10.04 -4.98 27.03
N VAL A 582 -9.73 -5.77 28.07
CA VAL A 582 -9.91 -7.23 28.06
C VAL A 582 -11.33 -7.51 27.57
N ALA A 583 -11.45 -8.10 26.38
CA ALA A 583 -12.76 -8.44 25.82
C ALA A 583 -13.46 -9.34 26.84
N ALA A 584 -14.66 -8.94 27.28
CA ALA A 584 -15.50 -9.81 28.07
C ALA A 584 -15.61 -11.14 27.33
N ALA A 585 -15.36 -12.26 28.03
CA ALA A 585 -15.44 -13.58 27.45
C ALA A 585 -16.75 -13.69 26.66
N PRO A 586 -16.73 -14.21 25.42
CA PRO A 586 -17.95 -14.34 24.63
C PRO A 586 -18.98 -15.10 25.48
N PRO A 587 -20.24 -14.65 25.53
CA PRO A 587 -21.27 -15.38 26.24
C PRO A 587 -21.25 -16.83 25.73
N PRO A 588 -21.40 -17.82 26.63
CA PRO A 588 -21.47 -19.21 26.20
C PRO A 588 -22.54 -19.32 25.11
N PRO A 589 -22.30 -20.12 24.06
CA PRO A 589 -23.26 -20.28 22.98
C PRO A 589 -24.62 -20.63 23.60
N PRO A 590 -25.74 -20.08 23.08
CA PRO A 590 -27.05 -20.40 23.58
C PRO A 590 -27.19 -21.92 23.63
N ALA A 591 -27.59 -22.45 24.79
CA ALA A 591 -27.80 -23.86 24.96
C ALA A 591 -28.70 -24.34 23.83
N VAL A 592 -28.16 -25.20 22.97
CA VAL A 592 -28.92 -25.84 21.90
C VAL A 592 -30.12 -26.49 22.59
N ALA A 593 -31.32 -25.99 22.29
CA ALA A 593 -32.54 -26.59 22.79
C ALA A 593 -32.51 -28.05 22.38
N SER A 594 -32.55 -28.94 23.38
CA SER A 594 -32.64 -30.37 23.16
C SER A 594 -33.76 -30.65 22.16
N PRO A 595 -33.55 -31.50 21.14
CA PRO A 595 -34.58 -31.80 20.16
C PRO A 595 -35.83 -32.33 20.89
N PRO A 596 -37.05 -31.95 20.45
CA PRO A 596 -38.27 -32.42 21.07
C PRO A 596 -38.34 -33.96 21.00
N PRO A 597 -38.87 -34.62 22.06
CA PRO A 597 -38.98 -36.07 22.06
C PRO A 597 -39.87 -36.52 20.89
N PRO A 598 -39.56 -37.68 20.26
CA PRO A 598 -40.33 -38.17 19.13
C PRO A 598 -41.79 -38.43 19.52
N PRO A 599 -42.75 -38.24 18.60
CA PRO A 599 -44.16 -38.44 18.87
C PRO A 599 -44.45 -39.89 19.29
N ALA A 600 -45.30 -40.04 20.31
CA ALA A 600 -45.69 -41.31 20.88
C ALA A 600 -46.36 -42.22 19.84
N ALA A 601 -45.89 -43.46 19.76
CA ALA A 601 -46.44 -44.49 18.88
C ALA A 601 -47.90 -44.84 19.27
N PRO A 602 -48.78 -45.12 18.29
CA PRO A 602 -50.17 -45.51 18.56
C PRO A 602 -50.28 -46.90 19.20
N PRO A 603 -51.33 -47.17 20.00
CA PRO A 603 -51.47 -48.39 20.77
C PRO A 603 -51.78 -49.63 19.90
N PRO A 604 -51.38 -50.83 20.31
CA PRO A 604 -51.56 -52.05 19.54
C PRO A 604 -52.97 -52.64 19.73
N ALA A 605 -53.56 -53.13 18.63
CA ALA A 605 -54.75 -53.98 18.66
C ALA A 605 -54.35 -55.45 18.88
N PRO A 606 -55.23 -56.30 19.48
CA PRO A 606 -54.81 -57.57 20.07
C PRO A 606 -55.00 -58.78 19.14
N GLY A 607 -54.12 -59.77 19.28
CA GLY A 607 -54.48 -61.19 19.19
C GLY A 607 -53.88 -62.01 18.05
N GLY A 608 -53.10 -63.04 18.42
CA GLY A 608 -52.90 -64.28 17.63
C GLY A 608 -51.45 -64.78 17.50
N PRO A 609 -51.07 -65.93 18.09
CA PRO A 609 -49.81 -66.63 17.80
C PRO A 609 -50.02 -67.76 16.76
N PRO A 610 -49.02 -68.60 16.45
CA PRO A 610 -47.64 -68.36 16.02
C PRO A 610 -47.34 -69.09 14.68
N GLN A 611 -46.22 -68.82 14.00
CA GLN A 611 -45.44 -69.81 13.20
C GLN A 611 -44.21 -69.19 12.48
N HIS A 612 -43.02 -69.77 12.71
CA HIS A 612 -41.81 -69.67 11.86
C HIS A 612 -42.01 -70.45 10.54
N PRO A 613 -41.28 -70.25 9.40
CA PRO A 613 -39.81 -70.08 9.24
C PRO A 613 -39.43 -69.21 7.97
N PRO A 614 -38.38 -69.49 7.16
CA PRO A 614 -36.93 -69.32 7.35
C PRO A 614 -36.29 -68.22 6.44
N THR A 615 -34.99 -68.03 6.65
CA THR A 615 -34.00 -67.12 6.03
C THR A 615 -33.82 -67.28 4.50
N PRO A 616 -33.29 -66.24 3.80
CA PRO A 616 -32.01 -66.45 3.09
C PRO A 616 -31.00 -65.29 3.17
N GLN A 617 -29.76 -65.66 2.83
CA GLN A 617 -28.45 -65.05 3.07
C GLN A 617 -28.14 -63.78 2.26
N ALA A 618 -27.23 -62.95 2.78
CA ALA A 618 -26.51 -61.89 2.05
C ALA A 618 -25.00 -62.22 1.92
N PRO A 619 -24.32 -61.80 0.83
CA PRO A 619 -22.96 -62.23 0.45
C PRO A 619 -21.83 -61.48 1.20
N PRO A 620 -20.58 -62.00 1.17
CA PRO A 620 -19.50 -61.59 2.08
C PRO A 620 -18.61 -60.43 1.57
N PRO A 621 -17.91 -59.71 2.46
CA PRO A 621 -16.93 -58.68 2.11
C PRO A 621 -15.50 -59.23 1.85
N PRO A 622 -14.64 -58.47 1.14
CA PRO A 622 -13.33 -58.91 0.62
C PRO A 622 -12.20 -59.00 1.67
N PRO A 623 -11.06 -59.67 1.35
CA PRO A 623 -10.09 -60.17 2.33
C PRO A 623 -8.99 -59.18 2.76
N ARG A 624 -8.46 -59.43 3.97
CA ARG A 624 -7.35 -58.71 4.62
C ARG A 624 -5.96 -59.14 4.07
N PRO A 625 -4.93 -58.26 4.08
CA PRO A 625 -3.54 -58.67 3.88
C PRO A 625 -2.91 -59.28 5.15
N GLN A 626 -2.06 -60.30 4.98
CA GLN A 626 -1.33 -61.01 6.03
C GLN A 626 0.00 -60.31 6.44
N PRO A 627 0.55 -60.59 7.65
CA PRO A 627 1.77 -59.97 8.18
C PRO A 627 3.05 -60.78 7.85
N PRO A 628 4.24 -60.15 7.78
CA PRO A 628 5.50 -60.89 7.74
C PRO A 628 6.17 -61.13 9.12
N VAL A 629 7.03 -62.15 9.12
CA VAL A 629 7.62 -63.03 10.16
C VAL A 629 8.83 -62.40 10.94
N PRO A 630 9.25 -62.90 12.13
CA PRO A 630 10.11 -62.18 13.09
C PRO A 630 11.62 -62.52 13.01
N PRO A 631 12.51 -61.70 13.64
CA PRO A 631 13.95 -61.99 13.76
C PRO A 631 14.34 -62.82 15.02
N PRO A 632 15.56 -63.45 15.04
CA PRO A 632 15.98 -64.50 16.00
C PRO A 632 16.52 -63.97 17.36
N PRO A 633 16.86 -64.85 18.35
CA PRO A 633 16.66 -64.60 19.78
C PRO A 633 17.84 -63.92 20.51
N ARG A 634 17.54 -63.35 21.70
CA ARG A 634 18.50 -62.75 22.64
C ARG A 634 19.06 -63.77 23.66
N PRO A 635 20.31 -63.60 24.16
CA PRO A 635 20.82 -64.26 25.36
C PRO A 635 20.43 -63.51 26.66
N PRO A 636 20.62 -64.12 27.86
CA PRO A 636 19.57 -64.26 28.88
C PRO A 636 19.55 -63.19 29.99
N GLN A 637 18.41 -63.17 30.69
CA GLN A 637 18.06 -62.32 31.84
C GLN A 637 18.58 -62.85 33.19
N THR A 638 18.67 -61.97 34.19
CA THR A 638 18.14 -62.12 35.59
C THR A 638 18.59 -60.94 36.47
N PRO A 639 17.96 -60.64 37.63
CA PRO A 639 16.53 -60.68 38.00
C PRO A 639 16.03 -59.36 38.65
N VAL A 640 14.70 -59.28 38.82
CA VAL A 640 13.90 -58.16 39.37
C VAL A 640 13.78 -58.21 40.90
N LEU A 641 13.65 -57.06 41.58
CA LEU A 641 12.96 -56.87 42.87
C LEU A 641 12.17 -55.52 42.87
N PRO A 642 11.10 -55.35 43.70
CA PRO A 642 9.84 -54.69 43.34
C PRO A 642 9.66 -53.24 43.90
N PRO A 643 8.55 -52.56 43.57
CA PRO A 643 8.34 -51.10 43.69
C PRO A 643 7.58 -50.68 44.96
N ILE A 644 7.34 -49.37 45.18
CA ILE A 644 6.25 -48.68 45.94
C ILE A 644 6.58 -47.14 46.05
N PRO A 645 5.62 -46.18 46.18
CA PRO A 645 4.96 -45.48 45.07
C PRO A 645 4.94 -43.93 45.23
N GLY A 646 4.31 -43.21 44.30
CA GLY A 646 3.81 -41.84 44.55
C GLY A 646 4.57 -40.70 43.86
N GLY A 647 4.16 -40.39 42.63
CA GLY A 647 4.51 -39.15 41.91
C GLY A 647 4.10 -39.26 40.43
N PRO A 648 3.49 -38.22 39.82
CA PRO A 648 3.16 -38.25 38.40
C PRO A 648 4.44 -38.36 37.55
N PRO A 649 4.50 -39.25 36.55
CA PRO A 649 5.71 -39.44 35.75
C PRO A 649 6.01 -38.22 34.87
N PRO A 650 7.30 -37.88 34.66
CA PRO A 650 7.71 -36.76 33.82
C PRO A 650 7.41 -37.05 32.34
N ARG A 651 7.08 -35.98 31.59
CA ARG A 651 6.85 -36.02 30.14
C ARG A 651 8.06 -36.65 29.42
N PRO A 652 7.85 -37.48 28.38
CA PRO A 652 8.95 -37.97 27.55
C PRO A 652 9.64 -36.79 26.83
N PRO A 653 10.97 -36.84 26.67
CA PRO A 653 11.73 -35.79 25.99
C PRO A 653 11.31 -35.70 24.52
N ALA A 654 11.18 -34.47 24.03
CA ALA A 654 10.93 -34.20 22.62
C ALA A 654 12.02 -34.84 21.74
N PRO A 655 11.68 -35.37 20.55
CA PRO A 655 12.69 -35.89 19.62
C PRO A 655 13.67 -34.77 19.24
N GLN A 656 14.96 -35.07 19.33
CA GLN A 656 16.03 -34.14 18.93
C GLN A 656 15.86 -33.75 17.46
N PRO A 657 16.02 -32.46 17.10
CA PRO A 657 16.02 -32.04 15.71
C PRO A 657 17.19 -32.68 14.96
N PRO A 658 17.04 -32.99 13.66
CA PRO A 658 18.13 -33.55 12.86
C PRO A 658 19.33 -32.59 12.83
N PRO A 659 20.56 -33.11 12.71
CA PRO A 659 21.77 -32.28 12.71
C PRO A 659 21.75 -31.30 11.52
N PRO A 660 22.29 -30.08 11.70
CA PRO A 660 22.31 -29.07 10.64
C PRO A 660 23.19 -29.55 9.46
N PRO A 661 22.85 -29.16 8.22
CA PRO A 661 23.68 -29.47 7.06
C PRO A 661 25.09 -28.88 7.21
N PRO A 662 26.12 -29.52 6.62
CA PRO A 662 27.49 -29.06 6.73
C PRO A 662 27.64 -27.64 6.15
N ARG A 663 28.40 -26.79 6.86
CA ARG A 663 28.68 -25.41 6.43
C ARG A 663 29.29 -25.39 5.02
N PRO A 664 28.89 -24.45 4.13
CA PRO A 664 29.57 -24.26 2.86
C PRO A 664 31.01 -23.82 3.10
N GLN A 665 31.95 -24.45 2.40
CA GLN A 665 33.36 -24.04 2.41
C GLN A 665 33.50 -22.61 1.86
N PRO A 666 34.42 -21.79 2.39
CA PRO A 666 34.71 -20.48 1.81
C PRO A 666 35.24 -20.65 0.37
N PRO A 667 34.88 -19.74 -0.56
CA PRO A 667 35.28 -19.85 -1.95
C PRO A 667 36.81 -19.72 -2.09
N VAL A 668 37.41 -20.62 -2.86
CA VAL A 668 38.79 -20.54 -3.31
C VAL A 668 38.94 -19.28 -4.20
N PRO A 669 39.96 -18.42 -4.01
CA PRO A 669 40.15 -17.26 -4.85
C PRO A 669 40.41 -17.68 -6.30
N ALA A 670 39.65 -17.09 -7.22
CA ALA A 670 39.76 -17.36 -8.66
C ALA A 670 41.15 -16.97 -9.20
N PRO A 671 41.74 -17.78 -10.11
CA PRO A 671 42.94 -17.37 -10.82
C PRO A 671 42.66 -16.15 -11.72
N PRO A 672 43.65 -15.28 -11.96
CA PRO A 672 43.46 -14.06 -12.74
C PRO A 672 43.00 -14.38 -14.18
N PRO A 673 42.18 -13.50 -14.79
CA PRO A 673 41.61 -13.74 -16.11
C PRO A 673 42.71 -13.81 -17.16
N ARG A 674 42.64 -14.82 -18.04
CA ARG A 674 43.46 -14.87 -19.25
C ARG A 674 43.08 -13.69 -20.16
N PRO A 675 44.06 -13.04 -20.81
CA PRO A 675 43.76 -11.97 -21.77
C PRO A 675 42.92 -12.51 -22.93
N PRO A 676 42.00 -11.69 -23.49
CA PRO A 676 41.09 -12.12 -24.53
C PRO A 676 41.85 -12.53 -25.79
N GLN A 677 41.56 -13.73 -26.30
CA GLN A 677 42.03 -14.15 -27.62
C GLN A 677 41.21 -13.41 -28.69
N THR A 678 41.88 -12.56 -29.45
CA THR A 678 41.34 -11.91 -30.65
C THR A 678 41.05 -12.97 -31.72
N PRO A 679 39.87 -12.96 -32.38
CA PRO A 679 39.60 -13.85 -33.50
C PRO A 679 40.44 -13.42 -34.71
N VAL A 680 41.20 -14.36 -35.26
CA VAL A 680 42.02 -14.18 -36.46
C VAL A 680 41.11 -14.19 -37.69
N LEU A 681 40.97 -13.03 -38.36
CA LEU A 681 40.45 -12.92 -39.73
C LEU A 681 41.62 -13.03 -40.73
N PRO A 682 41.43 -13.66 -41.90
CA PRO A 682 42.47 -13.77 -42.93
C PRO A 682 42.74 -12.42 -43.63
N PRO A 683 43.95 -12.22 -44.20
CA PRO A 683 44.46 -10.89 -44.55
C PRO A 683 43.91 -10.35 -45.88
N ILE A 684 43.62 -9.05 -45.90
CA ILE A 684 43.42 -8.24 -47.12
C ILE A 684 44.77 -7.58 -47.47
N PRO A 685 45.31 -7.75 -48.69
CA PRO A 685 46.58 -7.15 -49.08
C PRO A 685 46.42 -5.70 -49.56
N GLY A 686 47.24 -4.79 -49.03
CA GLY A 686 47.51 -3.48 -49.62
C GLY A 686 47.10 -2.28 -48.77
N GLY A 687 48.02 -1.76 -47.96
CA GLY A 687 47.91 -0.47 -47.28
C GLY A 687 49.26 -0.04 -46.68
N PRO A 688 49.61 1.27 -46.68
CA PRO A 688 50.95 1.76 -46.32
C PRO A 688 51.23 1.63 -44.80
N PRO A 689 52.51 1.63 -44.38
CA PRO A 689 52.88 1.30 -43.00
C PRO A 689 52.40 2.37 -41.99
N PRO A 690 51.95 1.96 -40.78
CA PRO A 690 51.47 2.89 -39.76
C PRO A 690 52.62 3.57 -39.00
N ARG A 691 52.36 4.81 -38.57
CA ARG A 691 53.25 5.64 -37.71
C ARG A 691 53.45 5.02 -36.33
N PRO A 692 54.58 5.29 -35.64
CA PRO A 692 54.83 4.78 -34.29
C PRO A 692 53.85 5.38 -33.25
N PRO A 693 53.49 4.62 -32.19
CA PRO A 693 52.53 5.04 -31.18
C PRO A 693 53.09 6.14 -30.25
N ALA A 694 52.21 7.08 -29.86
CA ALA A 694 52.51 8.13 -28.89
C ALA A 694 52.74 7.56 -27.47
N PRO A 695 53.59 8.21 -26.65
CA PRO A 695 53.88 7.76 -25.29
C PRO A 695 52.67 7.93 -24.34
N GLN A 696 52.49 6.97 -23.43
CA GLN A 696 51.45 6.98 -22.40
C GLN A 696 51.62 8.14 -21.40
N PRO A 697 50.51 8.72 -20.87
CA PRO A 697 50.59 9.76 -19.84
C PRO A 697 50.99 9.17 -18.48
N PRO A 698 51.67 9.94 -17.61
CA PRO A 698 52.15 9.47 -16.32
C PRO A 698 51.01 9.29 -15.29
N PRO A 699 51.20 8.43 -14.27
CA PRO A 699 50.19 8.17 -13.24
C PRO A 699 49.95 9.38 -12.31
N PRO A 700 48.76 9.49 -11.70
CA PRO A 700 48.40 10.61 -10.83
C PRO A 700 49.16 10.58 -9.49
N PRO A 701 49.41 11.75 -8.87
CA PRO A 701 50.15 11.84 -7.61
C PRO A 701 49.29 11.45 -6.38
N PRO A 702 49.94 11.05 -5.26
CA PRO A 702 49.24 10.64 -4.04
C PRO A 702 48.54 11.81 -3.32
N PRO A 703 47.51 11.53 -2.49
CA PRO A 703 46.72 12.55 -1.82
C PRO A 703 47.52 13.28 -0.73
N ARG A 704 47.31 14.60 -0.62
CA ARG A 704 47.96 15.47 0.38
C ARG A 704 47.31 15.31 1.77
N PRO A 705 48.08 15.50 2.87
CA PRO A 705 47.55 15.51 4.23
C PRO A 705 46.66 16.75 4.50
N PRO A 706 45.75 16.68 5.49
CA PRO A 706 44.76 17.72 5.74
C PRO A 706 45.43 19.01 6.25
N GLN A 707 45.08 20.15 5.64
CA GLN A 707 45.50 21.48 6.07
C GLN A 707 44.54 22.03 7.11
N THR A 708 45.09 22.67 8.15
CA THR A 708 44.40 23.48 9.15
C THR A 708 43.66 24.66 8.51
N PRO A 709 42.47 25.06 9.02
CA PRO A 709 41.70 26.15 8.42
C PRO A 709 42.34 27.51 8.73
N VAL A 710 42.68 28.26 7.67
CA VAL A 710 43.09 29.67 7.73
C VAL A 710 41.84 30.55 7.60
N LEU A 711 41.68 31.51 8.52
CA LEU A 711 40.63 32.53 8.51
C LEU A 711 40.70 33.43 7.26
N PRO A 712 39.56 33.85 6.67
CA PRO A 712 39.54 34.81 5.57
C PRO A 712 39.82 36.25 6.05
N PRO A 713 40.37 37.14 5.19
CA PRO A 713 40.64 38.52 5.56
C PRO A 713 39.37 39.39 5.59
N ILE A 714 39.39 40.38 6.47
CA ILE A 714 38.34 41.39 6.72
C ILE A 714 38.11 42.25 5.46
N PRO A 715 36.86 42.48 5.01
CA PRO A 715 36.58 43.42 3.93
C PRO A 715 36.65 44.88 4.41
N ALA A 716 37.25 45.74 3.59
CA ALA A 716 37.35 47.18 3.80
C ALA A 716 35.98 47.90 3.75
N SER A 717 35.88 48.99 4.50
CA SER A 717 34.70 49.85 4.68
C SER A 717 34.13 50.45 3.38
N PRO A 718 32.81 50.67 3.28
CA PRO A 718 32.18 51.31 2.11
C PRO A 718 32.34 52.84 2.10
N PRO A 719 32.30 53.50 0.92
CA PRO A 719 32.31 54.96 0.79
C PRO A 719 30.94 55.59 1.10
N PRO A 720 30.86 56.91 1.39
CA PRO A 720 29.62 57.56 1.81
C PRO A 720 28.60 57.71 0.67
N ALA A 721 27.33 57.55 1.03
CA ALA A 721 26.16 57.59 0.15
C ALA A 721 25.94 58.96 -0.52
N GLN A 722 25.72 58.93 -1.83
CA GLN A 722 25.18 60.06 -2.60
C GLN A 722 23.66 60.15 -2.41
N GLN A 723 23.15 61.37 -2.31
CA GLN A 723 21.73 61.69 -2.14
C GLN A 723 20.89 61.25 -3.36
N PRO A 724 19.64 60.82 -3.15
CA PRO A 724 18.71 60.50 -4.25
C PRO A 724 18.19 61.78 -4.94
N PRO A 725 17.91 61.73 -6.26
CA PRO A 725 17.40 62.88 -7.01
C PRO A 725 15.93 63.19 -6.70
N VAL A 726 15.61 64.49 -6.73
CA VAL A 726 14.30 65.09 -6.48
C VAL A 726 13.32 64.80 -7.65
N PRO A 727 12.05 64.45 -7.39
CA PRO A 727 11.05 64.26 -8.44
C PRO A 727 10.57 65.59 -9.06
N PRO A 728 10.23 65.63 -10.36
CA PRO A 728 9.73 66.84 -11.02
C PRO A 728 8.27 67.18 -10.61
N PRO A 729 7.87 68.46 -10.68
CA PRO A 729 6.55 68.92 -10.23
C PRO A 729 5.42 68.60 -11.24
N PRO A 730 4.15 68.55 -10.78
CA PRO A 730 2.99 68.24 -11.62
C PRO A 730 2.58 69.40 -12.54
N PRO A 731 1.87 69.13 -13.65
CA PRO A 731 1.49 70.15 -14.64
C PRO A 731 0.28 71.01 -14.18
N PRO A 732 0.14 72.24 -14.70
CA PRO A 732 -0.95 73.17 -14.35
C PRO A 732 -2.28 72.86 -15.07
N PRO A 733 -3.43 73.37 -14.56
CA PRO A 733 -4.79 73.06 -15.03
C PRO A 733 -5.21 73.87 -16.27
N PRO A 734 -6.38 73.56 -16.90
CA PRO A 734 -6.60 73.75 -18.33
C PRO A 734 -7.18 75.12 -18.69
N THR A 735 -6.94 75.54 -19.92
CA THR A 735 -7.64 76.66 -20.56
C THR A 735 -8.27 76.23 -21.88
N THR A 736 -9.55 76.62 -21.97
CA THR A 736 -10.57 76.53 -23.02
C THR A 736 -10.15 76.94 -24.43
N GLY A 737 -10.72 76.26 -25.44
CA GLY A 737 -11.08 76.89 -26.71
C GLY A 737 -11.26 75.94 -27.91
N GLY A 738 -12.50 75.81 -28.43
CA GLY A 738 -12.74 75.78 -29.88
C GLY A 738 -13.21 74.48 -30.58
N ILE A 739 -14.54 74.31 -30.65
CA ILE A 739 -15.36 73.58 -31.66
C ILE A 739 -15.23 74.29 -33.06
N PRO A 740 -15.65 73.79 -34.28
CA PRO A 740 -16.60 72.71 -34.65
C PRO A 740 -16.26 71.78 -35.86
N GLY A 741 -17.15 70.79 -36.08
CA GLY A 741 -17.62 70.41 -37.43
C GLY A 741 -17.48 68.92 -37.76
N SER A 742 -18.49 68.07 -37.50
CA SER A 742 -19.57 67.66 -38.44
C SER A 742 -19.16 66.62 -39.50
N GLY A 743 -19.94 65.53 -39.59
CA GLY A 743 -20.21 64.89 -40.88
C GLY A 743 -19.84 63.42 -41.04
N ALA A 744 -20.81 62.56 -40.76
CA ALA A 744 -21.34 61.52 -41.66
C ALA A 744 -20.38 60.58 -42.44
N ALA A 745 -20.64 59.29 -42.19
CA ALA A 745 -20.97 58.28 -43.20
C ALA A 745 -19.88 57.44 -43.90
N LEU A 746 -20.22 56.15 -43.93
CA LEU A 746 -20.09 55.20 -45.03
C LEU A 746 -18.72 54.54 -45.29
N ALA A 747 -18.81 53.21 -45.16
CA ALA A 747 -18.49 52.24 -46.20
C ALA A 747 -17.03 51.78 -46.33
N SER A 748 -16.90 50.52 -45.91
CA SER A 748 -16.65 49.39 -46.83
C SER A 748 -15.21 48.94 -47.10
N ARG A 749 -15.16 47.60 -47.23
CA ARG A 749 -14.19 46.74 -47.90
C ARG A 749 -12.96 46.35 -47.06
N VAL A 750 -12.80 45.07 -46.70
CA VAL A 750 -12.47 43.89 -47.58
C VAL A 750 -11.12 44.21 -48.24
N THR A 751 -10.00 43.57 -47.93
CA THR A 751 -9.62 42.14 -48.09
C THR A 751 -8.20 42.00 -47.50
N PHE A 752 -7.94 41.04 -46.61
CA PHE A 752 -7.15 39.81 -46.80
C PHE A 752 -5.61 39.91 -46.72
N LEU A 753 -5.06 38.95 -45.97
CA LEU A 753 -3.69 38.37 -45.99
C LEU A 753 -2.59 39.31 -45.48
N ASP A 754 -1.60 38.90 -44.70
CA ASP A 754 -1.03 37.57 -44.47
C ASP A 754 -0.14 37.62 -43.21
N ASP A 755 0.21 36.43 -42.74
CA ASP A 755 1.47 36.08 -42.07
C ASP A 755 1.82 36.54 -40.64
N GLY A 756 2.41 35.56 -39.92
CA GLY A 756 3.28 35.77 -38.76
C GLY A 756 2.65 35.29 -37.46
N ALA A 757 2.72 34.00 -37.13
CA ALA A 757 3.89 33.35 -36.51
C ALA A 757 4.16 33.82 -35.07
N GLU A 758 4.44 32.81 -34.24
CA GLU A 758 5.10 32.85 -32.93
C GLU A 758 4.24 32.93 -31.66
N GLU A 759 4.38 31.82 -30.92
CA GLU A 759 4.29 31.66 -29.45
C GLU A 759 2.87 31.88 -28.88
N TRP A 760 2.23 30.90 -28.24
CA TRP A 760 2.65 30.13 -27.07
C TRP A 760 2.10 28.70 -27.10
#